data_AF-A0A3B8L0H5-F1
#
_entry.id   AF-A0A3B8L0H5-F1
#
_cell.length_a   1.000
_cell.length_b   1.000
_cell.length_c   1.000
_cell.angle_alpha   90.00
_cell.angle_beta   90.00
_cell.angle_gamma   90.00
#
_symmetry.space_group_name_H-M   'P 1'
#
loop_
_entity.id
_entity.type
_entity.pdbx_description
1 polymer ?
#
loop_
_entity_poly.entity_id
_entity_poly.type
_entity_poly.pdbx_seq_one_letter_code
_entity_poly.pdbx_strand_id
1 'polypeptide(L)'
;MALCGLWLVVVLTLARPALANQPDSLPNTRPLSTRRPLVEMMVEGIRRFCLRELSSAPKRRRNDWNRNFPSGDESPESAQKKWRTIRRRLGQAIGVVDPRLTAAPNHRHSFELSDRQRPRAHTASCSVVEVRWKVITGVTAEGLLLIPRHPRACVVAIPDAAWTPEQFCGIEPGVPVTAQLPRQLAAQGCLVIVPLLINRDAEFSGHPAVSYTNLPHREFIYRQAFEMGRHVIGYEVQKVLAAIDLLDRFDRGQLRTLPVGLVGVGEGGLLAMHTAALDPRIKSTLVCGYFDQREQLWREPIYRNVFGILNSLGDAELAGLIAPRRLVIQPCQVPLVDGPPPVRSGRRKSAAPGRIEHQKSESVRVEFQRARELFTAQAAEKQLHLVAGKPFAGETAGSTAAIKSFVDGLGISSALDRPPPDWTIGSPSRQMTAEQQRTRQKRQFDQLQNHVQGLMRSSPTVRDSRWASQATTARDWQATGRRQRDQVYDELIGRLPGQRLPANPRSRQVLDHPRYRGYEVVLDVFPDVIASGILLLPRDQKPGERRPVVVCQHGLEGTAMDTVSREPRAFRYYKAFAEELCLRGFVVYSPQNPYYGRDKFRVLQRMSNPLGRTLYSYIIPQHEQTLDWLASLPQVDPNRIAFYGLSYGGKTAMRVPPFVTRYSLAICSGDFTDWIRTIAGNSTRYNYIFTTEYEIPEWNMGHVAGYAELAMLMTPRPFMVEQGRLDGGAPPEWVASEYARFRRHYDKLGIGENTEIEFFDGPHTINAQGTFRFLHRHLDWPRP
;
A
#
# COMPACT_ATOMS: atom_id res chain seq x y z
N MET A 1 -100.51 -18.99 -14.74
CA MET A 1 -99.87 -19.82 -13.70
C MET A 1 -98.53 -19.18 -13.34
N ALA A 2 -98.26 -19.07 -12.03
CA ALA A 2 -96.99 -18.71 -11.37
C ALA A 2 -96.50 -17.24 -11.51
N LEU A 3 -96.63 -16.42 -10.45
CA LEU A 3 -95.70 -16.23 -9.30
C LEU A 3 -94.38 -15.56 -9.74
N CYS A 4 -93.76 -14.58 -9.07
CA CYS A 4 -94.06 -13.69 -7.94
C CYS A 4 -92.80 -12.80 -7.76
N GLY A 5 -92.94 -11.60 -7.20
CA GLY A 5 -91.93 -11.04 -6.28
C GLY A 5 -90.90 -10.04 -6.82
N LEU A 6 -91.19 -8.75 -6.61
CA LEU A 6 -90.27 -7.62 -6.62
C LEU A 6 -89.43 -7.64 -5.33
N TRP A 7 -88.10 -7.55 -5.37
CA TRP A 7 -87.29 -7.19 -4.19
C TRP A 7 -86.11 -6.26 -4.55
N LEU A 8 -86.12 -5.12 -3.84
CA LEU A 8 -85.15 -4.04 -3.82
C LEU A 8 -83.87 -4.52 -3.09
N VAL A 9 -82.70 -4.36 -3.69
CA VAL A 9 -81.40 -4.67 -3.05
C VAL A 9 -80.90 -3.44 -2.30
N VAL A 10 -80.83 -3.56 -0.97
CA VAL A 10 -80.17 -2.62 -0.06
C VAL A 10 -78.65 -2.84 -0.14
N VAL A 11 -77.91 -1.79 -0.49
CA VAL A 11 -76.45 -1.75 -0.45
C VAL A 11 -76.00 -1.50 0.99
N LEU A 12 -75.49 -2.53 1.65
CA LEU A 12 -74.80 -2.42 2.94
C LEU A 12 -73.29 -2.27 2.69
N THR A 13 -72.79 -1.06 2.95
CA THR A 13 -71.37 -0.72 3.00
C THR A 13 -70.69 -1.41 4.19
N LEU A 14 -69.94 -2.48 3.92
CA LEU A 14 -68.95 -2.99 4.88
C LEU A 14 -67.66 -2.18 4.75
N ALA A 15 -67.44 -1.29 5.72
CA ALA A 15 -66.18 -0.60 5.91
C ALA A 15 -65.06 -1.63 6.07
N ARG A 16 -64.08 -1.60 5.15
CA ARG A 16 -62.81 -2.31 5.34
C ARG A 16 -62.15 -1.79 6.61
N PRO A 17 -61.60 -2.65 7.49
CA PRO A 17 -60.76 -2.15 8.56
C PRO A 17 -59.58 -1.43 7.91
N ALA A 18 -59.39 -0.18 8.28
CA ALA A 18 -58.17 0.54 7.97
C ALA A 18 -57.00 -0.23 8.61
N LEU A 19 -56.31 -1.04 7.80
CA LEU A 19 -54.94 -1.44 8.09
C LEU A 19 -54.16 -0.14 8.24
N ALA A 20 -53.91 0.26 9.48
CA ALA A 20 -53.04 1.38 9.77
C ALA A 20 -51.71 1.13 9.05
N ASN A 21 -51.40 1.98 8.06
CA ASN A 21 -50.15 2.01 7.32
C ASN A 21 -48.99 1.91 8.31
N GLN A 22 -48.37 0.73 8.45
CA GLN A 22 -47.08 0.66 9.10
C GLN A 22 -46.10 1.43 8.20
N PRO A 23 -45.29 2.34 8.75
CA PRO A 23 -44.41 3.13 7.89
C PRO A 23 -43.38 2.21 7.24
N ASP A 24 -43.27 2.28 5.91
CA ASP A 24 -42.23 1.60 5.11
C ASP A 24 -40.80 2.03 5.50
N SER A 25 -40.65 3.04 6.37
CA SER A 25 -39.40 3.62 6.86
C SER A 25 -39.35 3.70 8.38
N LEU A 26 -38.15 3.59 8.95
CA LEU A 26 -37.89 3.83 10.36
C LEU A 26 -38.32 5.26 10.78
N PRO A 27 -38.96 5.46 11.95
CA PRO A 27 -39.27 6.79 12.46
C PRO A 27 -38.05 7.72 12.48
N ASN A 28 -38.27 9.01 12.20
CA ASN A 28 -37.22 10.05 12.10
C ASN A 28 -36.16 9.79 11.00
N THR A 29 -36.51 9.03 9.98
CA THR A 29 -35.70 8.87 8.77
C THR A 29 -36.53 9.22 7.53
N ARG A 30 -35.85 9.63 6.46
CA ARG A 30 -36.50 9.80 5.15
C ARG A 30 -36.67 8.43 4.46
N PRO A 31 -37.66 8.24 3.57
CA PRO A 31 -37.75 7.02 2.78
C PRO A 31 -36.51 6.82 1.89
N LEU A 32 -35.99 5.58 1.86
CA LEU A 32 -34.91 5.19 0.95
C LEU A 32 -35.48 4.78 -0.41
N SER A 33 -35.44 5.68 -1.39
CA SER A 33 -36.06 5.49 -2.71
C SER A 33 -35.20 4.75 -3.73
N THR A 34 -33.87 4.72 -3.58
CA THR A 34 -32.97 4.05 -4.53
C THR A 34 -33.17 2.55 -4.51
N ARG A 35 -33.28 1.92 -5.68
CA ARG A 35 -33.31 0.46 -5.83
C ARG A 35 -31.94 -0.15 -6.13
N ARG A 36 -30.91 0.68 -6.31
CA ARG A 36 -29.54 0.21 -6.57
C ARG A 36 -28.97 -0.47 -5.32
N PRO A 37 -28.17 -1.55 -5.46
CA PRO A 37 -27.44 -2.12 -4.32
C PRO A 37 -26.55 -1.07 -3.65
N LEU A 38 -26.75 -0.85 -2.35
CA LEU A 38 -26.03 0.19 -1.61
C LEU A 38 -24.53 -0.07 -1.53
N VAL A 39 -24.13 -1.35 -1.50
CA VAL A 39 -22.72 -1.73 -1.51
C VAL A 39 -22.00 -1.29 -2.79
N GLU A 40 -22.66 -1.36 -3.94
CA GLU A 40 -22.10 -0.87 -5.20
C GLU A 40 -22.01 0.65 -5.20
N MET A 41 -23.06 1.33 -4.72
CA MET A 41 -23.06 2.79 -4.56
C MET A 41 -21.94 3.27 -3.63
N MET A 42 -21.65 2.52 -2.56
CA MET A 42 -20.56 2.80 -1.62
C MET A 42 -19.18 2.68 -2.29
N VAL A 43 -18.91 1.58 -2.98
CA VAL A 43 -17.62 1.36 -3.68
C VAL A 43 -17.40 2.41 -4.77
N GLU A 44 -18.44 2.72 -5.56
CA GLU A 44 -18.39 3.77 -6.58
C GLU A 44 -18.20 5.17 -5.96
N GLY A 45 -18.86 5.43 -4.84
CA GLY A 45 -18.76 6.69 -4.11
C GLY A 45 -17.36 6.95 -3.57
N ILE A 46 -16.77 5.96 -2.90
CA ILE A 46 -15.37 6.02 -2.45
C ILE A 46 -14.44 6.20 -3.65
N ARG A 47 -14.68 5.52 -4.79
CA ARG A 47 -13.91 5.73 -6.02
C ARG A 47 -13.95 7.19 -6.50
N ARG A 48 -15.13 7.80 -6.56
CA ARG A 48 -15.29 9.22 -6.95
C ARG A 48 -14.55 10.14 -5.99
N PHE A 49 -14.64 9.88 -4.69
CA PHE A 49 -13.87 10.59 -3.67
C PHE A 49 -12.36 10.48 -3.92
N CYS A 50 -11.83 9.27 -4.13
CA CYS A 50 -10.41 9.06 -4.40
C CYS A 50 -9.94 9.81 -5.66
N LEU A 51 -10.72 9.78 -6.75
CA LEU A 51 -10.37 10.49 -7.99
C LEU A 51 -10.28 12.00 -7.77
N ARG A 52 -11.26 12.58 -7.07
CA ARG A 52 -11.25 14.02 -6.72
C ARG A 52 -10.06 14.38 -5.82
N GLU A 53 -9.74 13.51 -4.88
CA GLU A 53 -8.61 13.74 -3.99
C GLU A 53 -7.26 13.65 -4.73
N LEU A 54 -7.09 12.69 -5.63
CA LEU A 54 -5.91 12.59 -6.48
C LEU A 54 -5.79 13.81 -7.39
N SER A 55 -6.87 14.22 -8.08
CA SER A 55 -6.84 15.40 -8.96
C SER A 55 -6.52 16.70 -8.21
N SER A 56 -6.86 16.77 -6.92
CA SER A 56 -6.57 17.92 -6.06
C SER A 56 -5.17 17.88 -5.43
N ALA A 57 -4.48 16.74 -5.47
CA ALA A 57 -3.19 16.54 -4.81
C ALA A 57 -2.09 17.50 -5.31
N PRO A 58 -1.92 17.79 -6.62
CA PRO A 58 -0.92 18.76 -7.09
C PRO A 58 -1.03 20.13 -6.42
N LYS A 59 -2.24 20.64 -6.24
CA LYS A 59 -2.48 21.95 -5.59
C LYS A 59 -2.08 21.91 -4.11
N ARG A 60 -2.42 20.83 -3.39
CA ARG A 60 -2.03 20.66 -1.98
C ARG A 60 -0.52 20.52 -1.83
N ARG A 61 0.12 19.71 -2.68
CA ARG A 61 1.58 19.57 -2.72
C ARG A 61 2.27 20.90 -2.98
N ARG A 62 1.82 21.69 -3.95
CA ARG A 62 2.37 23.03 -4.22
C ARG A 62 2.32 23.93 -2.98
N ASN A 63 1.21 23.93 -2.25
CA ASN A 63 1.08 24.71 -1.02
C ASN A 63 2.00 24.20 0.11
N ASP A 64 2.09 22.89 0.31
CA ASP A 64 3.01 22.27 1.27
C ASP A 64 4.47 22.57 0.93
N TRP A 65 4.80 22.47 -0.36
CA TRP A 65 6.10 22.78 -0.91
C TRP A 65 6.48 24.24 -0.66
N ASN A 66 5.64 25.19 -1.04
CA ASN A 66 5.91 26.62 -0.81
C ASN A 66 6.16 26.97 0.67
N ARG A 67 5.60 26.20 1.61
CA ARG A 67 5.82 26.37 3.06
C ARG A 67 7.12 25.73 3.54
N ASN A 68 7.44 24.54 3.04
CA ASN A 68 8.51 23.69 3.57
C ASN A 68 9.79 23.72 2.74
N PHE A 69 9.74 24.27 1.53
CA PHE A 69 10.87 24.47 0.64
C PHE A 69 11.67 25.71 1.09
N PRO A 70 13.00 25.74 0.88
CA PRO A 70 13.79 26.93 1.18
C PRO A 70 13.41 28.10 0.27
N SER A 71 13.18 29.28 0.84
CA SER A 71 13.12 30.53 0.06
C SER A 71 14.52 31.10 -0.18
N GLY A 72 14.65 31.99 -1.17
CA GLY A 72 15.93 32.62 -1.52
C GLY A 72 16.52 33.49 -0.40
N ASP A 73 15.69 33.96 0.53
CA ASP A 73 16.09 34.84 1.65
C ASP A 73 16.45 34.07 2.93
N GLU A 74 16.35 32.73 2.93
CA GLU A 74 16.71 31.91 4.08
C GLU A 74 18.22 31.72 4.24
N SER A 75 18.69 31.58 5.48
CA SER A 75 20.08 31.23 5.74
C SER A 75 20.43 29.84 5.14
N PRO A 76 21.69 29.63 4.72
CA PRO A 76 22.12 28.34 4.17
C PRO A 76 21.86 27.14 5.10
N GLU A 77 21.95 27.35 6.41
CA GLU A 77 21.69 26.33 7.42
C GLU A 77 20.20 25.93 7.49
N SER A 78 19.29 26.91 7.47
CA SER A 78 17.83 26.67 7.43
C SER A 78 17.44 25.91 6.17
N ALA A 79 17.93 26.38 5.02
CA ALA A 79 17.71 25.74 3.73
C ALA A 79 18.18 24.28 3.75
N GLN A 80 19.38 24.02 4.27
CA GLN A 80 19.94 22.68 4.36
C GLN A 80 19.14 21.77 5.30
N LYS A 81 18.60 22.30 6.42
CA LYS A 81 17.74 21.55 7.33
C LYS A 81 16.43 21.14 6.67
N LYS A 82 15.80 22.04 5.91
CA LYS A 82 14.59 21.75 5.12
C LYS A 82 14.87 20.66 4.06
N TRP A 83 15.96 20.79 3.31
CA TRP A 83 16.37 19.77 2.34
C TRP A 83 16.59 18.40 2.96
N ARG A 84 17.34 18.33 4.07
CA ARG A 84 17.55 17.08 4.80
C ARG A 84 16.23 16.46 5.27
N THR A 85 15.28 17.29 5.70
CA THR A 85 13.96 16.83 6.15
C THR A 85 13.16 16.23 5.00
N ILE A 86 13.07 16.91 3.86
CA ILE A 86 12.32 16.42 2.70
C ILE A 86 12.97 15.15 2.13
N ARG A 87 14.30 15.12 2.00
CA ARG A 87 15.04 13.92 1.54
C ARG A 87 14.87 12.74 2.50
N ARG A 88 14.86 12.98 3.81
CA ARG A 88 14.57 11.94 4.79
C ARG A 88 13.16 11.38 4.62
N ARG A 89 12.15 12.24 4.41
CA ARG A 89 10.76 11.80 4.15
C ARG A 89 10.67 10.98 2.86
N LEU A 90 11.32 11.41 1.78
CA LEU A 90 11.42 10.63 0.53
C LEU A 90 12.06 9.27 0.80
N GLY A 91 13.22 9.25 1.47
CA GLY A 91 13.93 8.01 1.82
C GLY A 91 13.06 7.08 2.65
N GLN A 92 12.34 7.59 3.64
CA GLN A 92 11.37 6.81 4.42
C GLN A 92 10.25 6.25 3.53
N ALA A 93 9.61 7.07 2.69
CA ALA A 93 8.49 6.64 1.85
C ALA A 93 8.85 5.49 0.88
N ILE A 94 10.08 5.48 0.36
CA ILE A 94 10.56 4.40 -0.50
C ILE A 94 11.38 3.34 0.25
N GLY A 95 11.54 3.41 1.58
CA GLY A 95 12.24 2.39 2.37
C GLY A 95 13.77 2.43 2.34
N VAL A 96 14.38 3.55 1.97
CA VAL A 96 15.82 3.83 2.08
C VAL A 96 16.14 4.26 3.51
N VAL A 97 16.02 3.31 4.45
CA VAL A 97 16.21 3.55 5.89
C VAL A 97 17.32 2.70 6.51
N ASP A 98 17.71 1.62 5.83
CA ASP A 98 18.76 0.73 6.30
C ASP A 98 20.15 1.35 6.05
N PRO A 99 21.10 1.27 7.01
CA PRO A 99 22.42 1.86 6.87
C PRO A 99 23.23 1.14 5.79
N ARG A 100 23.75 1.89 4.81
CA ARG A 100 24.64 1.34 3.78
C ARG A 100 26.01 1.01 4.35
N LEU A 101 26.52 -0.17 3.99
CA LEU A 101 27.86 -0.63 4.37
C LEU A 101 28.96 0.23 3.71
N THR A 102 28.72 0.70 2.48
CA THR A 102 29.68 1.47 1.67
C THR A 102 29.89 2.90 2.13
N ALA A 103 28.91 3.46 2.85
CA ALA A 103 28.93 4.81 3.42
C ALA A 103 29.71 4.88 4.75
N ALA A 104 30.15 3.75 5.31
CA ALA A 104 30.85 3.71 6.58
C ALA A 104 32.22 4.42 6.50
N PRO A 105 32.63 5.20 7.53
CA PRO A 105 33.87 5.98 7.52
C PRO A 105 35.14 5.15 7.39
N ASN A 106 35.09 3.86 7.78
CA ASN A 106 36.24 2.95 7.76
C ASN A 106 36.60 2.45 6.35
N HIS A 107 35.80 2.78 5.33
CA HIS A 107 36.09 2.53 3.91
C HIS A 107 36.47 1.07 3.56
N ARG A 108 35.98 0.08 4.31
CA ARG A 108 36.38 -1.34 4.18
C ARG A 108 35.82 -2.07 2.95
N HIS A 109 34.95 -1.42 2.18
CA HIS A 109 34.26 -2.03 1.04
C HIS A 109 34.72 -1.39 -0.28
N SER A 110 34.89 -2.23 -1.29
CA SER A 110 35.27 -1.89 -2.67
C SER A 110 34.45 -2.70 -3.68
N PHE A 111 34.62 -2.41 -4.97
CA PHE A 111 34.07 -3.22 -6.04
C PHE A 111 34.85 -4.54 -6.18
N GLU A 112 34.11 -5.66 -6.17
CA GLU A 112 34.62 -7.00 -6.47
C GLU A 112 34.49 -7.22 -7.98
N LEU A 113 35.63 -7.22 -8.71
CA LEU A 113 35.65 -7.30 -10.17
C LEU A 113 36.04 -8.70 -10.65
N SER A 114 35.47 -9.12 -11.78
CA SER A 114 36.04 -10.23 -12.56
C SER A 114 37.42 -9.86 -13.14
N ASP A 115 38.19 -10.86 -13.57
CA ASP A 115 39.53 -10.66 -14.15
C ASP A 115 39.53 -9.62 -15.29
N ARG A 116 40.23 -8.49 -15.08
CA ARG A 116 40.36 -7.39 -16.04
C ARG A 116 41.16 -7.77 -17.29
N GLN A 117 42.02 -8.79 -17.21
CA GLN A 117 42.77 -9.30 -18.37
C GLN A 117 41.88 -10.14 -19.29
N ARG A 118 40.67 -10.49 -18.84
CA ARG A 118 39.68 -11.27 -19.59
C ARG A 118 38.31 -10.59 -19.58
N PRO A 119 38.19 -9.39 -20.18
CA PRO A 119 36.92 -8.66 -20.19
C PRO A 119 35.85 -9.41 -20.99
N ARG A 120 34.58 -9.16 -20.66
CA ARG A 120 33.40 -9.71 -21.36
C ARG A 120 33.32 -9.17 -22.79
N ALA A 121 33.56 -7.88 -22.93
CA ALA A 121 33.66 -7.17 -24.19
C ALA A 121 34.69 -6.05 -24.07
N HIS A 122 35.25 -5.62 -25.19
CA HIS A 122 36.17 -4.48 -25.22
C HIS A 122 36.15 -3.75 -26.56
N THR A 123 36.67 -2.53 -26.54
CA THR A 123 37.08 -1.77 -27.71
C THR A 123 38.54 -1.36 -27.53
N ALA A 124 39.10 -0.61 -28.47
CA ALA A 124 40.43 -0.03 -28.29
C ALA A 124 40.52 0.92 -27.08
N SER A 125 39.42 1.50 -26.60
CA SER A 125 39.43 2.55 -25.57
C SER A 125 38.67 2.19 -24.28
N CYS A 126 37.97 1.05 -24.24
CA CYS A 126 37.15 0.65 -23.10
C CYS A 126 37.11 -0.87 -22.93
N SER A 127 37.10 -1.34 -21.68
CA SER A 127 36.86 -2.74 -21.32
C SER A 127 35.60 -2.89 -20.46
N VAL A 128 34.88 -4.01 -20.64
CA VAL A 128 33.69 -4.33 -19.83
C VAL A 128 33.96 -5.54 -18.96
N VAL A 129 33.76 -5.38 -17.66
CA VAL A 129 33.97 -6.44 -16.66
C VAL A 129 32.72 -6.63 -15.80
N GLU A 130 32.57 -7.82 -15.23
CA GLU A 130 31.54 -8.05 -14.22
C GLU A 130 31.96 -7.42 -12.90
N VAL A 131 30.98 -6.92 -12.16
CA VAL A 131 31.20 -6.26 -10.89
C VAL A 131 30.14 -6.65 -9.87
N ARG A 132 30.57 -6.81 -8.63
CA ARG A 132 29.73 -7.00 -7.45
C ARG A 132 30.14 -6.03 -6.35
N TRP A 133 29.18 -5.57 -5.55
CA TRP A 133 29.47 -4.74 -4.38
C TRP A 133 28.49 -4.97 -3.23
N LYS A 134 28.95 -4.68 -2.01
CA LYS A 134 28.14 -4.69 -0.79
C LYS A 134 27.21 -3.48 -0.76
N VAL A 135 26.02 -3.64 -0.18
CA VAL A 135 25.00 -2.56 -0.15
C VAL A 135 24.54 -2.32 1.27
N ILE A 136 23.71 -3.23 1.81
CA ILE A 136 23.28 -3.30 3.20
C ILE A 136 23.57 -4.71 3.72
N THR A 137 23.43 -4.94 5.02
CA THR A 137 23.67 -6.27 5.61
C THR A 137 22.89 -7.36 4.86
N GLY A 138 23.60 -8.39 4.38
CA GLY A 138 23.00 -9.51 3.63
C GLY A 138 22.64 -9.23 2.18
N VAL A 139 22.77 -8.00 1.69
CA VAL A 139 22.43 -7.61 0.31
C VAL A 139 23.64 -7.10 -0.44
N THR A 140 23.84 -7.65 -1.63
CA THR A 140 24.80 -7.18 -2.62
C THR A 140 24.09 -6.63 -3.84
N ALA A 141 24.83 -5.90 -4.66
CA ALA A 141 24.45 -5.57 -6.02
C ALA A 141 25.45 -6.20 -6.98
N GLU A 142 24.97 -6.52 -8.17
CA GLU A 142 25.73 -7.17 -9.24
C GLU A 142 25.41 -6.49 -10.56
N GLY A 143 26.33 -6.50 -11.50
CA GLY A 143 26.16 -5.82 -12.79
C GLY A 143 27.42 -5.80 -13.63
N LEU A 144 27.54 -4.79 -14.48
CA LEU A 144 28.69 -4.57 -15.36
C LEU A 144 29.36 -3.23 -15.06
N LEU A 145 30.67 -3.17 -15.28
CA LEU A 145 31.47 -1.97 -15.20
C LEU A 145 32.24 -1.76 -16.50
N LEU A 146 32.02 -0.63 -17.16
CA LEU A 146 32.68 -0.21 -18.38
C LEU A 146 33.78 0.77 -18.01
N ILE A 147 35.03 0.35 -18.19
CA ILE A 147 36.23 1.05 -17.77
C ILE A 147 36.91 1.66 -19.00
N PRO A 148 36.78 2.98 -19.24
CA PRO A 148 37.54 3.66 -20.29
C PRO A 148 39.02 3.78 -19.87
N ARG A 149 39.93 3.90 -20.85
CA ARG A 149 41.37 4.14 -20.58
C ARG A 149 41.62 5.43 -19.79
N HIS A 150 40.85 6.47 -20.09
CA HIS A 150 40.95 7.79 -19.44
C HIS A 150 39.57 8.24 -18.97
N PRO A 151 39.17 7.86 -17.74
CA PRO A 151 37.90 8.29 -17.17
C PRO A 151 37.82 9.82 -17.01
N ARG A 152 36.73 10.41 -17.50
CA ARG A 152 36.42 11.85 -17.40
C ARG A 152 35.27 12.16 -16.46
N ALA A 153 34.41 11.17 -16.22
CA ALA A 153 33.29 11.22 -15.29
C ALA A 153 32.94 9.81 -14.82
N CYS A 154 32.22 9.72 -13.70
CA CYS A 154 31.67 8.46 -13.19
C CYS A 154 30.16 8.47 -13.39
N VAL A 155 29.59 7.45 -14.02
CA VAL A 155 28.16 7.38 -14.30
C VAL A 155 27.57 6.07 -13.82
N VAL A 156 26.45 6.14 -13.12
CA VAL A 156 25.59 4.96 -12.94
C VAL A 156 24.53 4.99 -14.04
N ALA A 157 24.45 3.94 -14.86
CA ALA A 157 23.47 3.81 -15.92
C ALA A 157 22.50 2.66 -15.60
N ILE A 158 21.24 2.99 -15.35
CA ILE A 158 20.26 2.06 -14.82
C ILE A 158 19.32 1.57 -15.94
N PRO A 159 19.24 0.25 -16.21
CA PRO A 159 18.36 -0.28 -17.25
C PRO A 159 16.88 -0.24 -16.82
N ASP A 160 15.96 -0.50 -17.75
CA ASP A 160 14.62 -0.94 -17.37
C ASP A 160 14.68 -2.36 -16.78
N ALA A 161 13.74 -2.72 -15.90
CA ALA A 161 13.70 -4.05 -15.28
C ALA A 161 13.41 -5.20 -16.26
N ALA A 162 13.07 -4.94 -17.52
CA ALA A 162 12.96 -5.94 -18.57
C ALA A 162 14.31 -6.25 -19.25
N TRP A 163 15.37 -5.49 -18.99
CA TRP A 163 16.65 -5.63 -19.66
C TRP A 163 17.73 -6.14 -18.72
N THR A 164 18.59 -7.02 -19.22
CA THR A 164 19.81 -7.38 -18.51
C THR A 164 20.86 -6.25 -18.65
N PRO A 165 21.83 -6.16 -17.72
CA PRO A 165 22.99 -5.29 -17.89
C PRO A 165 23.70 -5.49 -19.25
N GLU A 166 23.83 -6.74 -19.70
CA GLU A 166 24.49 -7.11 -20.95
C GLU A 166 23.76 -6.55 -22.18
N GLN A 167 22.42 -6.67 -22.19
CA GLN A 167 21.57 -6.10 -23.24
C GLN A 167 21.63 -4.58 -23.25
N PHE A 168 21.56 -3.94 -22.08
CA PHE A 168 21.62 -2.48 -21.97
C PHE A 168 22.99 -1.91 -22.39
N CYS A 169 24.07 -2.68 -22.18
CA CYS A 169 25.41 -2.33 -22.67
C CYS A 169 25.60 -2.58 -24.18
N GLY A 170 24.65 -3.26 -24.85
CA GLY A 170 24.78 -3.64 -26.25
C GLY A 170 25.73 -4.80 -26.51
N ILE A 171 26.06 -5.59 -25.48
CA ILE A 171 26.87 -6.81 -25.61
C ILE A 171 26.00 -7.97 -26.11
N GLU A 172 24.75 -8.01 -25.65
CA GLU A 172 23.72 -8.95 -26.09
C GLU A 172 22.58 -8.19 -26.81
N PRO A 173 21.86 -8.85 -27.73
CA PRO A 173 20.71 -8.24 -28.40
C PRO A 173 19.52 -8.07 -27.44
N GLY A 174 18.67 -7.07 -27.70
CA GLY A 174 17.41 -6.86 -26.95
C GLY A 174 17.10 -5.41 -26.62
N VAL A 175 18.10 -4.52 -26.75
CA VAL A 175 17.94 -3.07 -26.54
C VAL A 175 18.32 -2.31 -27.82
N PRO A 176 17.49 -1.37 -28.31
CA PRO A 176 17.82 -0.53 -29.45
C PRO A 176 19.16 0.20 -29.27
N VAL A 177 19.94 0.35 -30.35
CA VAL A 177 21.31 0.93 -30.30
C VAL A 177 21.35 2.31 -29.64
N THR A 178 20.39 3.16 -29.97
CA THR A 178 20.18 4.49 -29.37
C THR A 178 19.91 4.42 -27.87
N ALA A 179 19.25 3.37 -27.38
CA ALA A 179 18.97 3.17 -25.96
C ALA A 179 20.13 2.49 -25.20
N GLN A 180 21.22 2.08 -25.87
CA GLN A 180 22.43 1.52 -25.24
C GLN A 180 23.28 2.63 -24.60
N LEU A 181 22.70 3.36 -23.64
CA LEU A 181 23.31 4.50 -22.96
C LEU A 181 24.71 4.20 -22.37
N PRO A 182 24.96 3.04 -21.73
CA PRO A 182 26.29 2.73 -21.19
C PRO A 182 27.38 2.77 -22.26
N ARG A 183 27.12 2.18 -23.44
CA ARG A 183 28.06 2.14 -24.56
C ARG A 183 28.35 3.55 -25.08
N GLN A 184 27.33 4.37 -25.23
CA GLN A 184 27.48 5.75 -25.71
C GLN A 184 28.26 6.62 -24.72
N LEU A 185 27.98 6.49 -23.42
CA LEU A 185 28.67 7.26 -22.38
C LEU A 185 30.13 6.80 -22.18
N ALA A 186 30.39 5.49 -22.27
CA ALA A 186 31.75 4.97 -22.25
C ALA A 186 32.59 5.50 -23.43
N ALA A 187 31.99 5.65 -24.62
CA ALA A 187 32.65 6.27 -25.77
C ALA A 187 33.01 7.75 -25.55
N GLN A 188 32.30 8.45 -24.65
CA GLN A 188 32.64 9.82 -24.23
C GLN A 188 33.68 9.87 -23.09
N GLY A 189 34.25 8.72 -22.70
CA GLY A 189 35.23 8.60 -21.62
C GLY A 189 34.62 8.51 -20.22
N CYS A 190 33.33 8.16 -20.08
CA CYS A 190 32.75 7.92 -18.76
C CYS A 190 33.09 6.51 -18.24
N LEU A 191 33.48 6.40 -16.98
CA LEU A 191 33.45 5.14 -16.23
C LEU A 191 31.98 4.85 -15.92
N VAL A 192 31.41 3.76 -16.48
CA VAL A 192 29.98 3.48 -16.36
C VAL A 192 29.72 2.19 -15.59
N ILE A 193 28.94 2.27 -14.51
CA ILE A 193 28.44 1.11 -13.79
C ILE A 193 26.96 0.87 -14.11
N VAL A 194 26.62 -0.39 -14.39
CA VAL A 194 25.28 -0.82 -14.80
C VAL A 194 24.77 -1.89 -13.84
N PRO A 195 23.86 -1.56 -12.89
CA PRO A 195 23.33 -2.53 -11.94
C PRO A 195 22.28 -3.45 -12.58
N LEU A 196 22.23 -4.70 -12.13
CA LEU A 196 21.11 -5.61 -12.37
C LEU A 196 19.92 -5.20 -11.48
N LEU A 197 18.75 -5.09 -12.10
CA LEU A 197 17.48 -4.89 -11.42
C LEU A 197 16.74 -6.20 -11.18
N ILE A 198 15.83 -6.21 -10.20
CA ILE A 198 14.86 -7.28 -10.05
C ILE A 198 13.89 -7.22 -11.24
N ASN A 199 13.88 -8.27 -12.07
CA ASN A 199 13.08 -8.33 -13.28
C ASN A 199 11.59 -8.60 -13.00
N ARG A 200 10.76 -8.58 -14.06
CA ARG A 200 9.30 -8.77 -13.95
C ARG A 200 8.83 -10.21 -14.15
N ASP A 201 9.75 -11.17 -14.27
CA ASP A 201 9.40 -12.58 -14.34
C ASP A 201 8.79 -13.07 -13.02
N ALA A 202 8.09 -14.20 -13.07
CA ALA A 202 7.46 -14.79 -11.88
C ALA A 202 8.12 -16.11 -11.44
N GLU A 203 9.28 -16.46 -11.99
CA GLU A 203 9.88 -17.79 -11.83
C GLU A 203 10.08 -18.23 -10.39
N PHE A 204 10.69 -17.39 -9.58
CA PHE A 204 11.09 -17.66 -8.20
C PHE A 204 10.02 -17.27 -7.18
N SER A 205 8.91 -16.66 -7.62
CA SER A 205 7.83 -16.15 -6.77
C SER A 205 7.00 -17.28 -6.14
N GLY A 206 7.54 -17.91 -5.10
CA GLY A 206 6.86 -18.97 -4.38
C GLY A 206 7.74 -19.70 -3.38
N HIS A 207 7.20 -20.81 -2.87
CA HIS A 207 7.90 -21.72 -1.98
C HIS A 207 7.61 -23.18 -2.36
N PRO A 208 8.62 -24.05 -2.46
CA PRO A 208 8.46 -25.42 -2.96
C PRO A 208 7.49 -26.27 -2.10
N ALA A 209 7.46 -26.05 -0.79
CA ALA A 209 6.55 -26.76 0.11
C ALA A 209 5.11 -26.21 0.16
N VAL A 210 4.81 -25.12 -0.58
CA VAL A 210 3.49 -24.47 -0.54
C VAL A 210 2.90 -24.35 -1.93
N SER A 211 3.45 -23.46 -2.76
CA SER A 211 3.03 -23.20 -4.14
C SER A 211 3.94 -22.14 -4.75
N TYR A 212 3.99 -22.10 -6.07
CA TYR A 212 4.44 -20.92 -6.82
C TYR A 212 3.25 -20.07 -7.27
N THR A 213 3.52 -18.81 -7.60
CA THR A 213 2.53 -17.81 -8.02
C THR A 213 2.90 -17.21 -9.38
N ASN A 214 2.00 -16.40 -9.94
CA ASN A 214 2.28 -15.54 -11.09
C ASN A 214 2.72 -14.12 -10.71
N LEU A 215 3.07 -13.87 -9.44
CA LEU A 215 3.59 -12.56 -9.00
C LEU A 215 4.91 -12.25 -9.72
N PRO A 216 5.09 -11.08 -10.36
CA PRO A 216 6.41 -10.61 -10.74
C PRO A 216 7.36 -10.67 -9.54
N HIS A 217 8.66 -10.93 -9.75
CA HIS A 217 9.64 -10.92 -8.67
C HIS A 217 9.62 -9.58 -7.90
N ARG A 218 9.41 -8.47 -8.61
CA ARG A 218 9.22 -7.13 -8.03
C ARG A 218 8.01 -7.06 -7.10
N GLU A 219 6.86 -7.61 -7.51
CA GLU A 219 5.64 -7.63 -6.68
C GLU A 219 5.79 -8.57 -5.48
N PHE A 220 6.43 -9.73 -5.69
CA PHE A 220 6.66 -10.70 -4.63
C PHE A 220 7.50 -10.10 -3.50
N ILE A 221 8.56 -9.37 -3.83
CA ILE A 221 9.36 -8.60 -2.86
C ILE A 221 8.55 -7.44 -2.29
N TYR A 222 7.86 -6.67 -3.13
CA TYR A 222 7.06 -5.51 -2.70
C TYR A 222 6.07 -5.87 -1.61
N ARG A 223 5.26 -6.93 -1.78
CA ARG A 223 4.21 -7.29 -0.81
C ARG A 223 4.78 -7.58 0.58
N GLN A 224 5.91 -8.28 0.64
CA GLN A 224 6.59 -8.57 1.91
C GLN A 224 7.24 -7.32 2.50
N ALA A 225 7.94 -6.56 1.65
CA ALA A 225 8.72 -5.39 2.06
C ALA A 225 7.82 -4.24 2.54
N PHE A 226 6.66 -4.05 1.91
CA PHE A 226 5.72 -2.97 2.19
C PHE A 226 5.22 -3.02 3.64
N GLU A 227 4.86 -4.22 4.12
CA GLU A 227 4.49 -4.49 5.51
C GLU A 227 5.60 -4.09 6.50
N MET A 228 6.84 -4.22 6.06
CA MET A 228 8.04 -3.89 6.82
C MET A 228 8.55 -2.47 6.54
N GLY A 229 7.81 -1.61 5.84
CA GLY A 229 8.23 -0.22 5.56
C GLY A 229 9.42 -0.11 4.60
N ARG A 230 9.60 -1.13 3.76
CA ARG A 230 10.61 -1.22 2.71
C ARG A 230 9.91 -1.29 1.35
N HIS A 231 10.62 -0.93 0.30
CA HIS A 231 10.08 -0.95 -1.05
C HIS A 231 11.14 -1.46 -2.03
N VAL A 232 10.74 -2.14 -3.11
CA VAL A 232 11.69 -2.60 -4.14
C VAL A 232 12.46 -1.43 -4.77
N ILE A 233 11.78 -0.30 -4.98
CA ILE A 233 12.39 1.00 -5.34
C ILE A 233 13.52 1.36 -4.35
N GLY A 234 13.26 1.33 -3.05
CA GLY A 234 14.27 1.67 -2.04
C GLY A 234 15.46 0.72 -2.05
N TYR A 235 15.24 -0.58 -2.19
CA TYR A 235 16.34 -1.53 -2.31
C TYR A 235 17.23 -1.23 -3.51
N GLU A 236 16.65 -0.97 -4.67
CA GLU A 236 17.43 -0.68 -5.88
C GLU A 236 18.09 0.71 -5.83
N VAL A 237 17.43 1.71 -5.24
CA VAL A 237 18.06 3.01 -4.91
C VAL A 237 19.24 2.81 -3.97
N GLN A 238 19.15 1.96 -2.95
CA GLN A 238 20.29 1.65 -2.07
C GLN A 238 21.45 1.02 -2.85
N LYS A 239 21.18 0.14 -3.82
CA LYS A 239 22.21 -0.45 -4.69
C LYS A 239 22.94 0.63 -5.49
N VAL A 240 22.20 1.60 -6.04
CA VAL A 240 22.73 2.73 -6.79
C VAL A 240 23.54 3.67 -5.89
N LEU A 241 23.01 4.05 -4.72
CA LEU A 241 23.72 4.89 -3.76
C LEU A 241 25.01 4.23 -3.26
N ALA A 242 25.00 2.91 -3.05
CA ALA A 242 26.19 2.16 -2.69
C ALA A 242 27.25 2.18 -3.81
N ALA A 243 26.84 2.14 -5.08
CA ALA A 243 27.77 2.31 -6.19
C ALA A 243 28.40 3.72 -6.19
N ILE A 244 27.60 4.76 -5.95
CA ILE A 244 28.09 6.14 -5.82
C ILE A 244 29.10 6.27 -4.67
N ASP A 245 28.83 5.66 -3.51
CA ASP A 245 29.77 5.63 -2.38
C ASP A 245 31.13 5.00 -2.73
N LEU A 246 31.15 4.03 -3.66
CA LEU A 246 32.37 3.32 -4.05
C LEU A 246 33.14 3.96 -5.20
N LEU A 247 32.46 4.71 -6.08
CA LEU A 247 33.10 5.43 -7.19
C LEU A 247 34.15 6.43 -6.69
N ASP A 248 33.93 7.03 -5.52
CA ASP A 248 34.90 7.93 -4.85
C ASP A 248 36.26 7.26 -4.56
N ARG A 249 36.33 5.92 -4.54
CA ARG A 249 37.53 5.15 -4.16
C ARG A 249 38.01 4.15 -5.22
N PHE A 250 37.32 4.02 -6.35
CA PHE A 250 37.55 2.94 -7.32
C PHE A 250 38.99 2.86 -7.83
N ASP A 251 39.65 4.01 -8.05
CA ASP A 251 41.04 4.09 -8.52
C ASP A 251 41.97 4.68 -7.45
N ARG A 252 41.97 4.08 -6.25
CA ARG A 252 42.76 4.56 -5.09
C ARG A 252 42.50 6.03 -4.75
N GLY A 253 41.29 6.52 -5.05
CA GLY A 253 40.87 7.90 -4.81
C GLY A 253 41.18 8.89 -5.95
N GLN A 254 41.83 8.48 -7.04
CA GLN A 254 42.12 9.37 -8.18
C GLN A 254 40.84 9.89 -8.86
N LEU A 255 39.76 9.10 -8.83
CA LEU A 255 38.47 9.50 -9.41
C LEU A 255 37.61 10.37 -8.50
N ARG A 256 38.06 10.68 -7.27
CA ARG A 256 37.29 11.46 -6.29
C ARG A 256 36.95 12.87 -6.77
N THR A 257 37.72 13.41 -7.71
CA THR A 257 37.50 14.73 -8.30
C THR A 257 36.59 14.70 -9.53
N LEU A 258 36.27 13.51 -10.06
CA LEU A 258 35.45 13.40 -11.26
C LEU A 258 33.96 13.63 -10.95
N PRO A 259 33.23 14.29 -11.85
CA PRO A 259 31.79 14.51 -11.68
C PRO A 259 31.02 13.18 -11.78
N VAL A 260 30.03 13.04 -10.91
CA VAL A 260 29.14 11.88 -10.90
C VAL A 260 27.85 12.20 -11.65
N GLY A 261 27.50 11.35 -12.63
CA GLY A 261 26.25 11.41 -13.38
C GLY A 261 25.36 10.20 -13.14
N LEU A 262 24.09 10.35 -13.48
CA LEU A 262 23.09 9.29 -13.34
C LEU A 262 22.18 9.25 -14.57
N VAL A 263 22.03 8.09 -15.20
CA VAL A 263 21.10 7.94 -16.33
C VAL A 263 20.20 6.73 -16.12
N GLY A 264 18.98 6.77 -16.62
CA GLY A 264 18.14 5.58 -16.60
C GLY A 264 16.94 5.62 -17.55
N VAL A 265 16.46 4.43 -17.91
CA VAL A 265 15.35 4.22 -18.86
C VAL A 265 14.23 3.42 -18.19
N GLY A 266 12.97 3.84 -18.32
CA GLY A 266 11.82 3.13 -17.74
C GLY A 266 11.90 3.03 -16.22
N GLU A 267 11.96 1.81 -15.65
CA GLU A 267 12.26 1.62 -14.21
C GLU A 267 13.59 2.26 -13.82
N GLY A 268 14.60 2.20 -14.69
CA GLY A 268 15.86 2.88 -14.45
C GLY A 268 15.69 4.39 -14.38
N GLY A 269 14.75 4.96 -15.15
CA GLY A 269 14.39 6.38 -15.09
C GLY A 269 13.74 6.74 -13.76
N LEU A 270 12.86 5.88 -13.24
CA LEU A 270 12.28 6.00 -11.90
C LEU A 270 13.40 6.05 -10.85
N LEU A 271 14.29 5.05 -10.86
CA LEU A 271 15.38 4.93 -9.90
C LEU A 271 16.39 6.07 -10.01
N ALA A 272 16.65 6.56 -11.23
CA ALA A 272 17.50 7.71 -11.49
C ALA A 272 16.92 8.97 -10.84
N MET A 273 15.62 9.22 -11.04
CA MET A 273 14.92 10.37 -10.47
C MET A 273 14.96 10.37 -8.93
N HIS A 274 14.65 9.22 -8.31
CA HIS A 274 14.61 9.09 -6.85
C HIS A 274 16.00 9.19 -6.23
N THR A 275 17.00 8.53 -6.81
CA THR A 275 18.40 8.61 -6.34
C THR A 275 18.93 10.03 -6.47
N ALA A 276 18.71 10.71 -7.60
CA ALA A 276 19.16 12.09 -7.81
C ALA A 276 18.53 13.06 -6.81
N ALA A 277 17.25 12.89 -6.48
CA ALA A 277 16.57 13.68 -5.46
C ALA A 277 17.18 13.46 -4.04
N LEU A 278 17.61 12.24 -3.73
CA LEU A 278 18.18 11.87 -2.43
C LEU A 278 19.65 12.25 -2.25
N ASP A 279 20.47 12.14 -3.29
CA ASP A 279 21.93 12.34 -3.17
C ASP A 279 22.39 13.62 -3.88
N PRO A 280 22.84 14.64 -3.13
CA PRO A 280 23.29 15.91 -3.71
C PRO A 280 24.61 15.83 -4.49
N ARG A 281 25.35 14.71 -4.43
CA ARG A 281 26.64 14.55 -5.14
C ARG A 281 26.47 14.42 -6.67
N ILE A 282 25.31 13.98 -7.14
CA ILE A 282 25.04 13.74 -8.56
C ILE A 282 24.91 15.07 -9.31
N LYS A 283 25.81 15.35 -10.25
CA LYS A 283 25.91 16.64 -10.98
C LYS A 283 24.94 16.77 -12.15
N SER A 284 24.70 15.68 -12.87
CA SER A 284 23.83 15.63 -14.05
C SER A 284 23.01 14.35 -14.02
N THR A 285 21.71 14.45 -14.33
CA THR A 285 20.78 13.33 -14.37
C THR A 285 20.02 13.29 -15.69
N LEU A 286 19.96 12.13 -16.35
CA LEU A 286 19.12 11.87 -17.53
C LEU A 286 18.03 10.84 -17.20
N VAL A 287 16.76 11.26 -17.32
CA VAL A 287 15.58 10.43 -17.07
C VAL A 287 14.86 10.18 -18.39
N CYS A 288 14.90 8.93 -18.86
CA CYS A 288 14.26 8.52 -20.10
C CYS A 288 12.96 7.73 -19.82
N GLY A 289 11.83 8.22 -20.33
CA GLY A 289 10.58 7.46 -20.36
C GLY A 289 9.90 7.21 -19.00
N TYR A 290 10.11 8.08 -18.01
CA TYR A 290 9.50 7.95 -16.67
C TYR A 290 8.75 9.21 -16.18
N PHE A 291 9.38 10.40 -16.31
CA PHE A 291 8.88 11.65 -15.73
C PHE A 291 7.48 12.03 -16.24
N ASP A 292 6.47 12.03 -15.36
CA ASP A 292 5.06 12.28 -15.74
C ASP A 292 4.20 12.78 -14.56
N GLN A 293 2.94 13.17 -14.80
CA GLN A 293 1.99 13.39 -13.71
C GLN A 293 1.67 12.07 -13.00
N ARG A 294 1.72 12.07 -11.67
CA ARG A 294 1.68 10.84 -10.86
C ARG A 294 0.32 10.55 -10.24
N GLU A 295 -0.71 11.35 -10.51
CA GLU A 295 -2.08 11.17 -9.97
C GLU A 295 -2.73 9.85 -10.42
N GLN A 296 -2.22 9.23 -11.49
CA GLN A 296 -2.66 7.92 -11.98
C GLN A 296 -1.72 6.76 -11.59
N LEU A 297 -0.81 6.96 -10.63
CA LEU A 297 0.14 5.94 -10.13
C LEU A 297 -0.54 4.61 -9.76
N TRP A 298 -1.79 4.66 -9.29
CA TRP A 298 -2.58 3.48 -8.94
C TRP A 298 -2.89 2.54 -10.12
N ARG A 299 -2.71 2.99 -11.36
CA ARG A 299 -2.88 2.18 -12.59
C ARG A 299 -1.62 1.40 -12.97
N GLU A 300 -0.46 1.84 -12.48
CA GLU A 300 0.82 1.19 -12.77
C GLU A 300 0.93 -0.15 -12.06
N PRO A 301 1.95 -1.00 -12.27
CA PRO A 301 2.14 -2.20 -11.47
C PRO A 301 2.25 -1.87 -9.97
N ILE A 302 1.69 -2.72 -9.10
CA ILE A 302 1.58 -2.41 -7.66
C ILE A 302 2.93 -2.13 -6.98
N TYR A 303 4.03 -2.69 -7.50
CA TYR A 303 5.38 -2.43 -7.03
C TYR A 303 5.91 -1.02 -7.34
N ARG A 304 5.10 -0.13 -7.91
CA ARG A 304 5.34 1.32 -8.01
C ARG A 304 4.46 2.15 -7.07
N ASN A 305 3.52 1.53 -6.35
CA ASN A 305 2.60 2.23 -5.45
C ASN A 305 3.31 2.59 -4.13
N VAL A 306 3.67 3.86 -3.96
CA VAL A 306 4.41 4.32 -2.78
C VAL A 306 3.46 5.00 -1.78
N PHE A 307 3.44 4.54 -0.53
CA PHE A 307 2.55 5.06 0.50
C PHE A 307 2.89 6.51 0.87
N GLY A 308 1.90 7.40 0.82
CA GLY A 308 2.02 8.81 1.23
C GLY A 308 2.79 9.73 0.28
N ILE A 309 3.37 9.23 -0.82
CA ILE A 309 4.28 10.04 -1.64
C ILE A 309 3.60 11.29 -2.21
N LEU A 310 2.37 11.16 -2.71
CA LEU A 310 1.63 12.25 -3.37
C LEU A 310 1.02 13.27 -2.40
N ASN A 311 1.23 13.11 -1.07
CA ASN A 311 0.90 14.16 -0.10
C ASN A 311 1.87 15.34 -0.19
N SER A 312 3.13 15.09 -0.54
CA SER A 312 4.17 16.14 -0.61
C SER A 312 5.03 16.09 -1.86
N LEU A 313 5.13 14.96 -2.57
CA LEU A 313 6.07 14.76 -3.67
C LEU A 313 5.39 14.14 -4.91
N GLY A 314 5.34 14.89 -6.01
CA GLY A 314 5.23 14.35 -7.38
C GLY A 314 6.57 14.44 -8.11
N ASP A 315 6.60 14.08 -9.40
CA ASP A 315 7.84 14.11 -10.18
C ASP A 315 8.40 15.54 -10.32
N ALA A 316 7.55 16.57 -10.40
CA ALA A 316 7.99 17.97 -10.36
C ALA A 316 8.71 18.32 -9.04
N GLU A 317 8.16 17.91 -7.89
CA GLU A 317 8.80 18.15 -6.59
C GLU A 317 10.12 17.37 -6.44
N LEU A 318 10.19 16.14 -6.98
CA LEU A 318 11.45 15.40 -7.07
C LEU A 318 12.47 16.17 -7.93
N ALA A 319 12.05 16.80 -9.03
CA ALA A 319 12.91 17.65 -9.85
C ALA A 319 13.41 18.87 -9.02
N GLY A 320 12.54 19.45 -8.20
CA GLY A 320 12.91 20.51 -7.26
C GLY A 320 14.00 20.10 -6.26
N LEU A 321 14.04 18.84 -5.82
CA LEU A 321 15.13 18.29 -4.97
C LEU A 321 16.46 18.09 -5.73
N ILE A 322 16.39 18.00 -7.05
CA ILE A 322 17.55 17.85 -7.94
C ILE A 322 18.17 19.22 -8.21
N ALA A 323 17.34 20.24 -8.44
CA ALA A 323 17.79 21.62 -8.59
C ALA A 323 18.73 22.05 -7.44
N PRO A 324 19.76 22.88 -7.75
CA PRO A 324 20.06 23.49 -9.05
C PRO A 324 20.87 22.60 -10.00
N ARG A 325 21.01 21.29 -9.73
CA ARG A 325 21.82 20.37 -10.54
C ARG A 325 21.10 20.02 -11.83
N ARG A 326 21.85 19.64 -12.87
CA ARG A 326 21.29 19.41 -14.21
C ARG A 326 20.33 18.21 -14.21
N LEU A 327 19.14 18.43 -14.78
CA LEU A 327 18.14 17.40 -15.03
C LEU A 327 17.69 17.45 -16.50
N VAL A 328 17.90 16.35 -17.20
CA VAL A 328 17.47 16.14 -18.58
C VAL A 328 16.34 15.12 -18.58
N ILE A 329 15.19 15.49 -19.14
CA ILE A 329 14.02 14.64 -19.28
C ILE A 329 13.85 14.31 -20.76
N GLN A 330 13.86 13.03 -21.09
CA GLN A 330 13.61 12.53 -22.44
C GLN A 330 12.39 11.61 -22.42
N PRO A 331 11.22 12.07 -22.88
CA PRO A 331 10.10 11.19 -23.15
C PRO A 331 10.48 10.22 -24.28
N CYS A 332 10.25 8.93 -24.07
CA CYS A 332 10.65 7.91 -25.05
C CYS A 332 9.86 6.60 -24.88
N GLN A 333 10.04 5.68 -25.81
CA GLN A 333 9.61 4.29 -25.70
C GLN A 333 10.35 3.59 -24.57
N VAL A 334 9.60 2.82 -23.78
CA VAL A 334 10.08 1.95 -22.71
C VAL A 334 9.37 0.61 -22.81
N PRO A 335 9.93 -0.47 -22.24
CA PRO A 335 9.24 -1.75 -22.17
C PRO A 335 7.85 -1.61 -21.55
N LEU A 336 6.83 -2.01 -22.31
CA LEU A 336 5.43 -1.97 -21.87
C LEU A 336 5.13 -3.12 -20.91
N VAL A 337 4.13 -2.92 -20.06
CA VAL A 337 3.56 -3.98 -19.22
C VAL A 337 2.05 -3.96 -19.43
N ASP A 338 1.49 -5.04 -19.97
CA ASP A 338 0.06 -5.13 -20.30
C ASP A 338 -0.79 -5.82 -19.20
N GLY A 339 -0.20 -6.06 -18.05
CA GLY A 339 -0.80 -6.78 -16.94
C GLY A 339 0.23 -7.62 -16.19
N PRO A 340 -0.21 -8.37 -15.17
CA PRO A 340 0.66 -9.33 -14.50
C PRO A 340 1.06 -10.47 -15.46
N PRO A 341 2.19 -11.16 -15.18
CA PRO A 341 2.59 -12.35 -15.91
C PRO A 341 1.46 -13.38 -16.00
N PRO A 342 1.34 -14.09 -17.14
CA PRO A 342 0.36 -15.15 -17.28
C PRO A 342 0.60 -16.27 -16.26
N VAL A 343 -0.49 -16.91 -15.83
CA VAL A 343 -0.42 -18.01 -14.87
C VAL A 343 0.08 -19.26 -15.58
N ARG A 344 1.23 -19.79 -15.17
CA ARG A 344 1.77 -21.06 -15.67
C ARG A 344 1.14 -22.25 -14.94
N SER A 345 1.17 -23.42 -15.57
CA SER A 345 0.69 -24.68 -14.98
C SER A 345 1.31 -24.92 -13.58
N GLY A 346 0.48 -25.36 -12.63
CA GLY A 346 0.88 -25.60 -11.24
C GLY A 346 1.13 -24.35 -10.38
N ARG A 347 0.80 -23.14 -10.87
CA ARG A 347 0.99 -21.88 -10.13
C ARG A 347 -0.34 -21.19 -9.81
N ARG A 348 -0.37 -20.46 -8.70
CA ARG A 348 -1.53 -19.67 -8.26
C ARG A 348 -1.62 -18.34 -9.00
N LYS A 349 -2.86 -17.93 -9.30
CA LYS A 349 -3.20 -16.59 -9.76
C LYS A 349 -3.31 -15.66 -8.55
N SER A 350 -2.27 -14.86 -8.31
CA SER A 350 -2.17 -14.00 -7.13
C SER A 350 -1.88 -12.54 -7.47
N ALA A 351 -1.32 -12.26 -8.66
CA ALA A 351 -0.78 -10.95 -9.00
C ALA A 351 -1.83 -9.84 -9.18
N ALA A 352 -1.46 -8.64 -8.74
CA ALA A 352 -2.27 -7.44 -8.88
C ALA A 352 -2.34 -6.98 -10.34
N PRO A 353 -3.45 -6.36 -10.79
CA PRO A 353 -3.52 -5.73 -12.10
C PRO A 353 -2.61 -4.49 -12.15
N GLY A 354 -2.11 -4.13 -13.32
CA GLY A 354 -1.36 -2.88 -13.51
C GLY A 354 -0.67 -2.84 -14.85
N ARG A 355 -0.46 -1.64 -15.39
CA ARG A 355 0.11 -1.45 -16.74
C ARG A 355 1.19 -0.39 -16.78
N ILE A 356 2.18 -0.57 -17.64
CA ILE A 356 3.14 0.48 -18.03
C ILE A 356 2.84 0.79 -19.48
N GLU A 357 2.36 2.01 -19.71
CA GLU A 357 1.98 2.54 -21.03
C GLU A 357 2.98 3.61 -21.47
N HIS A 358 2.93 4.00 -22.74
CA HIS A 358 3.69 5.15 -23.22
C HIS A 358 3.23 6.45 -22.56
N GLN A 359 4.19 7.33 -22.26
CA GLN A 359 3.91 8.62 -21.65
C GLN A 359 3.08 9.50 -22.59
N LYS A 360 2.13 10.25 -22.01
CA LYS A 360 1.28 11.17 -22.77
C LYS A 360 1.98 12.53 -22.86
N SER A 361 2.11 13.06 -24.07
CA SER A 361 2.82 14.33 -24.30
C SER A 361 2.29 15.49 -23.49
N GLU A 362 0.97 15.59 -23.34
CA GLU A 362 0.33 16.63 -22.53
C GLU A 362 0.72 16.52 -21.05
N SER A 363 0.64 15.31 -20.49
CA SER A 363 0.90 15.06 -19.07
C SER A 363 2.35 15.37 -18.70
N VAL A 364 3.31 14.94 -19.52
CA VAL A 364 4.73 15.27 -19.36
C VAL A 364 4.96 16.79 -19.43
N ARG A 365 4.34 17.49 -20.38
CA ARG A 365 4.52 18.95 -20.53
C ARG A 365 3.97 19.71 -19.33
N VAL A 366 2.83 19.30 -18.80
CA VAL A 366 2.23 19.89 -17.58
C VAL A 366 3.15 19.68 -16.38
N GLU A 367 3.65 18.46 -16.19
CA GLU A 367 4.56 18.17 -15.06
C GLU A 367 5.91 18.88 -15.23
N PHE A 368 6.43 18.99 -16.46
CA PHE A 368 7.67 19.70 -16.76
C PHE A 368 7.54 21.20 -16.48
N GLN A 369 6.39 21.79 -16.80
CA GLN A 369 6.10 23.17 -16.46
C GLN A 369 6.14 23.42 -14.96
N ARG A 370 5.57 22.50 -14.15
CA ARG A 370 5.64 22.58 -12.69
C ARG A 370 7.09 22.46 -12.20
N ALA A 371 7.89 21.55 -12.75
CA ALA A 371 9.30 21.43 -12.41
C ALA A 371 10.08 22.71 -12.75
N ARG A 372 9.79 23.34 -13.91
CA ARG A 372 10.42 24.58 -14.34
C ARG A 372 10.22 25.71 -13.33
N GLU A 373 9.00 25.89 -12.82
CA GLU A 373 8.72 26.88 -11.77
C GLU A 373 9.60 26.67 -10.52
N LEU A 374 9.85 25.41 -10.14
CA LEU A 374 10.71 25.08 -8.99
C LEU A 374 12.20 25.30 -9.27
N PHE A 375 12.65 25.12 -10.51
CA PHE A 375 14.02 25.46 -10.93
C PHE A 375 14.22 26.98 -11.02
N THR A 376 13.23 27.73 -11.53
CA THR A 376 13.26 29.20 -11.56
C THR A 376 13.35 29.78 -10.15
N ALA A 377 12.64 29.21 -9.17
CA ALA A 377 12.73 29.61 -7.76
C ALA A 377 14.15 29.44 -7.15
N GLN A 378 15.01 28.62 -7.76
CA GLN A 378 16.41 28.43 -7.37
C GLN A 378 17.40 29.08 -8.36
N ALA A 379 16.93 29.99 -9.23
CA ALA A 379 17.72 30.61 -10.29
C ALA A 379 18.46 29.61 -11.21
N ALA A 380 17.89 28.42 -11.40
CA ALA A 380 18.52 27.30 -12.08
C ALA A 380 17.80 26.84 -13.36
N GLU A 381 16.89 27.64 -13.92
CA GLU A 381 16.04 27.25 -15.06
C GLU A 381 16.82 26.67 -16.25
N LYS A 382 18.03 27.18 -16.52
CA LYS A 382 18.93 26.69 -17.58
C LYS A 382 19.46 25.27 -17.36
N GLN A 383 19.25 24.68 -16.18
CA GLN A 383 19.69 23.34 -15.82
C GLN A 383 18.59 22.28 -16.00
N LEU A 384 17.35 22.69 -16.31
CA LEU A 384 16.25 21.80 -16.60
C LEU A 384 16.02 21.73 -18.11
N HIS A 385 16.12 20.54 -18.69
CA HIS A 385 15.98 20.33 -20.13
C HIS A 385 14.90 19.30 -20.45
N LEU A 386 13.99 19.64 -21.36
CA LEU A 386 13.08 18.70 -22.00
C LEU A 386 13.59 18.41 -23.41
N VAL A 387 14.05 17.19 -23.65
CA VAL A 387 14.48 16.73 -24.97
C VAL A 387 13.43 15.78 -25.50
N ALA A 388 12.53 16.29 -26.35
CA ALA A 388 11.41 15.50 -26.83
C ALA A 388 11.27 15.61 -28.35
N GLY A 389 11.17 14.45 -29.01
CA GLY A 389 10.80 14.33 -30.41
C GLY A 389 9.33 14.63 -30.68
N LYS A 390 8.94 14.63 -31.96
CA LYS A 390 7.53 14.65 -32.37
C LYS A 390 7.24 13.39 -33.18
N PRO A 391 6.45 12.41 -32.67
CA PRO A 391 5.73 12.36 -31.38
C PRO A 391 6.59 11.87 -30.18
N PHE A 392 6.23 12.24 -28.94
CA PHE A 392 7.01 11.93 -27.72
C PHE A 392 7.23 10.42 -27.48
N ALA A 393 6.26 9.58 -27.85
CA ALA A 393 6.33 8.13 -27.69
C ALA A 393 6.86 7.39 -28.94
N GLY A 394 7.29 8.13 -29.97
CA GLY A 394 7.83 7.56 -31.21
C GLY A 394 9.32 7.27 -31.15
N GLU A 395 10.06 7.91 -30.24
CA GLU A 395 11.52 7.82 -30.17
C GLU A 395 11.99 6.87 -29.07
N THR A 396 13.10 6.18 -29.32
CA THR A 396 13.84 5.41 -28.32
C THR A 396 14.63 6.32 -27.38
N ALA A 397 14.98 5.84 -26.19
CA ALA A 397 15.89 6.54 -25.28
C ALA A 397 17.25 6.87 -25.93
N GLY A 398 17.94 7.88 -25.41
CA GLY A 398 19.33 8.19 -25.78
C GLY A 398 19.48 8.96 -27.08
N SER A 399 18.63 9.96 -27.31
CA SER A 399 18.84 10.85 -28.46
C SER A 399 20.14 11.65 -28.30
N THR A 400 20.76 12.01 -29.42
CA THR A 400 22.00 12.81 -29.44
C THR A 400 21.88 14.08 -28.59
N ALA A 401 20.74 14.77 -28.68
CA ALA A 401 20.47 15.97 -27.90
C ALA A 401 20.39 15.70 -26.38
N ALA A 402 19.78 14.57 -25.97
CA ALA A 402 19.66 14.21 -24.56
C ALA A 402 21.02 13.84 -23.96
N ILE A 403 21.81 13.03 -24.68
CA ILE A 403 23.15 12.64 -24.25
C ILE A 403 24.08 13.85 -24.21
N LYS A 404 24.04 14.72 -25.22
CA LYS A 404 24.80 15.97 -25.24
C LYS A 404 24.49 16.81 -24.00
N SER A 405 23.22 17.10 -23.75
CA SER A 405 22.81 17.90 -22.59
C SER A 405 23.27 17.27 -21.28
N PHE A 406 23.17 15.94 -21.15
CA PHE A 406 23.63 15.21 -19.97
C PHE A 406 25.15 15.35 -19.75
N VAL A 407 25.98 15.07 -20.75
CA VAL A 407 27.45 15.10 -20.61
C VAL A 407 28.02 16.51 -20.52
N ASP A 408 27.37 17.50 -21.14
CA ASP A 408 27.67 18.92 -20.93
C ASP A 408 27.52 19.29 -19.43
N GLY A 409 26.56 18.68 -18.72
CA GLY A 409 26.36 18.88 -17.28
C GLY A 409 27.44 18.22 -16.41
N LEU A 410 28.21 17.31 -16.99
CA LEU A 410 29.40 16.71 -16.39
C LEU A 410 30.69 17.44 -16.84
N GLY A 411 30.59 18.56 -17.58
CA GLY A 411 31.76 19.29 -18.08
C GLY A 411 32.52 18.55 -19.20
N ILE A 412 31.87 17.62 -19.88
CA ILE A 412 32.46 16.87 -20.99
C ILE A 412 32.02 17.49 -22.32
N SER A 413 32.97 18.04 -23.08
CA SER A 413 32.74 18.38 -24.49
C SER A 413 32.50 17.09 -25.28
N SER A 414 31.27 16.91 -25.78
CA SER A 414 30.83 15.70 -26.45
C SER A 414 31.24 15.66 -27.92
N ALA A 415 31.74 14.52 -28.38
CA ALA A 415 31.88 14.22 -29.81
C ALA A 415 30.87 13.12 -30.16
N LEU A 416 29.63 13.52 -30.52
CA LEU A 416 28.52 12.61 -30.82
C LEU A 416 28.29 12.41 -32.32
N ASP A 417 29.11 13.03 -33.17
CA ASP A 417 29.00 12.95 -34.63
C ASP A 417 29.44 11.59 -35.18
N ARG A 418 29.99 10.72 -34.33
CA ARG A 418 30.39 9.36 -34.68
C ARG A 418 29.67 8.35 -33.80
N PRO A 419 29.18 7.23 -34.36
CA PRO A 419 28.60 6.17 -33.56
C PRO A 419 29.65 5.59 -32.58
N PRO A 420 29.22 5.06 -31.43
CA PRO A 420 30.16 4.42 -30.51
C PRO A 420 30.79 3.19 -31.18
N PRO A 421 32.08 2.89 -30.94
CA PRO A 421 32.74 1.72 -31.53
C PRO A 421 32.02 0.41 -31.19
N ASP A 422 32.05 -0.55 -32.11
CA ASP A 422 31.49 -1.89 -31.90
C ASP A 422 32.29 -2.69 -30.87
N TRP A 423 31.59 -3.50 -30.10
CA TRP A 423 32.20 -4.38 -29.11
C TRP A 423 32.92 -5.54 -29.82
N THR A 424 34.20 -5.70 -29.49
CA THR A 424 34.86 -7.00 -29.67
C THR A 424 34.48 -7.88 -28.48
N ILE A 425 33.55 -8.79 -28.73
CA ILE A 425 33.06 -9.74 -27.72
C ILE A 425 34.15 -10.79 -27.47
N GLY A 426 34.37 -11.15 -26.20
CA GLY A 426 35.26 -12.27 -25.88
C GLY A 426 34.82 -13.60 -26.50
N SER A 427 35.68 -14.62 -26.47
CA SER A 427 35.35 -15.99 -26.93
C SER A 427 33.95 -16.45 -26.45
N PRO A 428 33.18 -17.25 -27.22
CA PRO A 428 31.83 -17.68 -26.85
C PRO A 428 31.69 -18.29 -25.44
N SER A 429 32.73 -18.92 -24.91
CA SER A 429 32.79 -19.41 -23.51
C SER A 429 32.71 -18.30 -22.45
N ARG A 430 32.82 -17.03 -22.86
CA ARG A 430 32.76 -15.81 -22.05
C ARG A 430 31.44 -15.07 -22.20
N GLN A 431 30.49 -15.55 -22.99
CA GLN A 431 29.11 -15.06 -22.90
C GLN A 431 28.43 -15.68 -21.68
N MET A 432 27.56 -14.92 -21.02
CA MET A 432 26.86 -15.46 -19.87
C MET A 432 25.74 -16.37 -20.35
N THR A 433 25.73 -17.62 -19.91
CA THR A 433 24.67 -18.54 -20.28
C THR A 433 23.35 -18.12 -19.64
N ALA A 434 22.22 -18.53 -20.22
CA ALA A 434 20.90 -18.28 -19.64
C ALA A 434 20.81 -18.77 -18.18
N GLU A 435 21.44 -19.90 -17.84
CA GLU A 435 21.47 -20.43 -16.48
C GLU A 435 22.30 -19.55 -15.53
N GLN A 436 23.41 -18.97 -16.00
CA GLN A 436 24.19 -18.03 -15.19
C GLN A 436 23.40 -16.72 -14.96
N GLN A 437 22.72 -16.19 -15.98
CA GLN A 437 21.83 -15.02 -15.84
C GLN A 437 20.70 -15.31 -14.84
N ARG A 438 20.06 -16.47 -14.96
CA ARG A 438 19.02 -16.96 -14.06
C ARG A 438 19.52 -17.10 -12.62
N THR A 439 20.70 -17.70 -12.43
CA THR A 439 21.32 -17.86 -11.10
C THR A 439 21.66 -16.51 -10.47
N ARG A 440 22.16 -15.56 -11.27
CA ARG A 440 22.42 -14.18 -10.82
C ARG A 440 21.13 -13.49 -10.39
N GLN A 441 20.07 -13.62 -11.18
CA GLN A 441 18.74 -13.09 -10.84
C GLN A 441 18.22 -13.68 -9.52
N LYS A 442 18.31 -15.01 -9.38
CA LYS A 442 17.86 -15.71 -8.18
C LYS A 442 18.64 -15.29 -6.93
N ARG A 443 19.97 -15.15 -7.00
CA ARG A 443 20.77 -14.64 -5.86
C ARG A 443 20.30 -13.27 -5.40
N GLN A 444 20.08 -12.34 -6.33
CA GLN A 444 19.66 -10.98 -6.01
C GLN A 444 18.25 -10.97 -5.40
N PHE A 445 17.34 -11.79 -5.94
CA PHE A 445 16.01 -11.99 -5.40
C PHE A 445 16.02 -12.58 -3.98
N ASP A 446 16.76 -13.68 -3.77
CA ASP A 446 16.87 -14.37 -2.48
C ASP A 446 17.47 -13.45 -1.40
N GLN A 447 18.45 -12.62 -1.74
CA GLN A 447 19.05 -11.67 -0.78
C GLN A 447 18.03 -10.64 -0.26
N LEU A 448 17.22 -10.07 -1.16
CA LEU A 448 16.17 -9.13 -0.77
C LEU A 448 15.07 -9.81 0.04
N GLN A 449 14.67 -11.01 -0.36
CA GLN A 449 13.73 -11.84 0.41
C GLN A 449 14.26 -12.11 1.82
N ASN A 450 15.49 -12.62 1.94
CA ASN A 450 16.09 -12.98 3.22
C ASN A 450 16.25 -11.76 4.14
N HIS A 451 16.56 -10.59 3.58
CA HIS A 451 16.59 -9.35 4.33
C HIS A 451 15.22 -9.01 4.93
N VAL A 452 14.15 -9.02 4.12
CA VAL A 452 12.78 -8.76 4.61
C VAL A 452 12.35 -9.80 5.65
N GLN A 453 12.66 -11.09 5.44
CA GLN A 453 12.37 -12.13 6.42
C GLN A 453 13.14 -11.93 7.75
N GLY A 454 14.37 -11.40 7.68
CA GLY A 454 15.14 -10.98 8.86
C GLY A 454 14.44 -9.84 9.61
N LEU A 455 14.04 -8.79 8.91
CA LEU A 455 13.29 -7.67 9.49
C LEU A 455 12.01 -8.14 10.18
N MET A 456 11.23 -9.00 9.53
CA MET A 456 9.99 -9.55 10.09
C MET A 456 10.25 -10.26 11.42
N ARG A 457 11.27 -11.13 11.49
CA ARG A 457 11.63 -11.86 12.72
C ARG A 457 12.09 -10.93 13.84
N SER A 458 12.78 -9.85 13.53
CA SER A 458 13.26 -8.85 14.51
C SER A 458 12.20 -7.79 14.86
N SER A 459 11.10 -7.73 14.12
CA SER A 459 10.07 -6.70 14.27
C SER A 459 9.42 -6.62 15.66
N PRO A 460 9.20 -7.73 16.41
CA PRO A 460 8.66 -7.63 17.76
C PRO A 460 9.52 -6.77 18.69
N THR A 461 10.86 -6.87 18.64
CA THR A 461 11.77 -6.06 19.47
C THR A 461 11.64 -4.56 19.19
N VAL A 462 11.43 -4.21 17.91
CA VAL A 462 11.21 -2.81 17.52
C VAL A 462 9.89 -2.29 18.08
N ARG A 463 8.82 -3.10 17.98
CA ARG A 463 7.50 -2.74 18.53
C ARG A 463 7.54 -2.68 20.05
N ASP A 464 8.15 -3.64 20.73
CA ASP A 464 8.28 -3.65 22.20
C ASP A 464 8.98 -2.38 22.70
N SER A 465 10.03 -1.93 22.01
CA SER A 465 10.73 -0.66 22.32
C SER A 465 9.83 0.56 22.08
N ARG A 466 9.09 0.59 20.97
CA ARG A 466 8.16 1.67 20.61
C ARG A 466 6.96 1.75 21.57
N TRP A 467 6.49 0.61 22.07
CA TRP A 467 5.31 0.48 22.92
C TRP A 467 5.61 0.41 24.42
N ALA A 468 6.89 0.54 24.79
CA ALA A 468 7.33 0.53 26.17
C ALA A 468 6.56 1.55 27.02
N SER A 469 6.12 1.12 28.20
CA SER A 469 5.34 1.92 29.13
C SER A 469 5.52 1.47 30.56
N GLN A 470 5.58 2.44 31.47
CA GLN A 470 5.66 2.24 32.92
C GLN A 470 4.29 2.16 33.60
N ALA A 471 3.19 2.25 32.83
CA ALA A 471 1.85 2.14 33.38
C ALA A 471 1.63 0.77 34.07
N THR A 472 1.06 0.80 35.27
CA THR A 472 0.67 -0.38 36.06
C THR A 472 -0.84 -0.40 36.32
N THR A 473 -1.57 0.65 35.96
CA THR A 473 -3.04 0.69 35.99
C THR A 473 -3.60 1.17 34.65
N ALA A 474 -4.84 0.79 34.35
CA ALA A 474 -5.55 1.27 33.17
C ALA A 474 -5.67 2.81 33.12
N ARG A 475 -5.77 3.46 34.29
CA ARG A 475 -5.82 4.92 34.41
C ARG A 475 -4.52 5.55 33.92
N ASP A 476 -3.38 5.03 34.36
CA ASP A 476 -2.05 5.55 33.98
C ASP A 476 -1.74 5.29 32.50
N TRP A 477 -2.25 4.18 31.96
CA TRP A 477 -2.11 3.86 30.54
C TRP A 477 -2.82 4.88 29.63
N GLN A 478 -3.89 5.52 30.08
CA GLN A 478 -4.82 6.25 29.21
C GLN A 478 -4.14 7.34 28.35
N ALA A 479 -3.17 8.07 28.91
CA ALA A 479 -2.41 9.07 28.17
C ALA A 479 -1.47 8.44 27.11
N THR A 480 -0.82 7.34 27.46
CA THR A 480 0.03 6.57 26.53
C THR A 480 -0.80 5.95 25.42
N GLY A 481 -1.91 5.29 25.74
CA GLY A 481 -2.83 4.71 24.76
C GLY A 481 -3.43 5.75 23.83
N ARG A 482 -3.75 6.97 24.29
CA ARG A 482 -4.18 8.08 23.42
C ARG A 482 -3.10 8.46 22.40
N ARG A 483 -1.88 8.73 22.86
CA ARG A 483 -0.76 9.08 21.99
C ARG A 483 -0.46 7.98 20.98
N GLN A 484 -0.43 6.72 21.41
CA GLN A 484 -0.19 5.58 20.53
C GLN A 484 -1.31 5.44 19.50
N ARG A 485 -2.57 5.58 19.90
CA ARG A 485 -3.72 5.56 18.97
C ARG A 485 -3.58 6.61 17.88
N ASP A 486 -3.25 7.85 18.25
CA ASP A 486 -3.09 8.92 17.27
C ASP A 486 -1.92 8.65 16.31
N GLN A 487 -0.77 8.22 16.85
CA GLN A 487 0.39 7.85 16.03
C GLN A 487 0.07 6.70 15.07
N VAL A 488 -0.61 5.65 15.54
CA VAL A 488 -0.99 4.51 14.69
C VAL A 488 -2.01 4.93 13.64
N TYR A 489 -3.00 5.77 14.00
CA TYR A 489 -3.96 6.30 13.03
C TYR A 489 -3.20 7.07 11.94
N ASP A 490 -2.34 8.00 12.32
CA ASP A 490 -1.67 8.89 11.37
C ASP A 490 -0.61 8.16 10.51
N GLU A 491 0.11 7.17 11.07
CA GLU A 491 1.16 6.44 10.36
C GLU A 491 0.66 5.26 9.52
N LEU A 492 -0.36 4.52 9.98
CA LEU A 492 -0.83 3.30 9.30
C LEU A 492 -2.13 3.47 8.54
N ILE A 493 -3.08 4.23 9.10
CA ILE A 493 -4.43 4.33 8.51
C ILE A 493 -4.53 5.54 7.61
N GLY A 494 -4.10 6.71 8.07
CA GLY A 494 -4.30 7.99 7.43
C GLY A 494 -5.73 8.51 7.57
N ARG A 495 -5.86 9.84 7.72
CA ARG A 495 -7.15 10.51 7.90
C ARG A 495 -7.68 11.09 6.58
N LEU A 496 -9.00 11.09 6.42
CA LEU A 496 -9.65 11.84 5.34
C LEU A 496 -9.65 13.33 5.67
N PRO A 497 -9.55 14.21 4.65
CA PRO A 497 -9.62 15.64 4.85
C PRO A 497 -11.07 16.11 4.92
N GLY A 498 -11.30 17.22 5.62
CA GLY A 498 -12.62 17.83 5.76
C GLY A 498 -13.41 17.29 6.93
N GLN A 499 -14.58 17.90 7.16
CA GLN A 499 -15.51 17.52 8.23
C GLN A 499 -16.56 16.54 7.70
N ARG A 500 -17.06 15.65 8.58
CA ARG A 500 -18.18 14.76 8.24
C ARG A 500 -19.45 15.59 7.97
N LEU A 501 -20.27 15.11 7.05
CA LEU A 501 -21.59 15.68 6.75
C LEU A 501 -22.60 15.32 7.86
N PRO A 502 -23.72 16.04 7.99
CA PRO A 502 -24.86 15.57 8.78
C PRO A 502 -25.35 14.19 8.28
N ALA A 503 -25.80 13.33 9.19
CA ALA A 503 -26.10 11.93 8.89
C ALA A 503 -27.17 11.73 7.79
N ASN A 504 -28.17 12.62 7.72
CA ASN A 504 -29.30 12.55 6.78
C ASN A 504 -29.86 11.12 6.59
N PRO A 505 -30.36 10.49 7.67
CA PRO A 505 -30.69 9.08 7.63
C PRO A 505 -31.86 8.82 6.67
N ARG A 506 -31.67 7.83 5.80
CA ARG A 506 -32.72 7.29 4.93
C ARG A 506 -32.87 5.80 5.19
N SER A 507 -34.11 5.31 5.21
CA SER A 507 -34.34 3.88 5.46
C SER A 507 -35.51 3.28 4.68
N ARG A 508 -35.50 1.96 4.60
CA ARG A 508 -36.66 1.14 4.20
C ARG A 508 -36.72 -0.13 5.02
N GLN A 509 -37.92 -0.60 5.36
CA GLN A 509 -38.10 -1.90 6.00
C GLN A 509 -37.80 -3.02 4.98
N VAL A 510 -36.95 -3.96 5.36
CA VAL A 510 -36.53 -5.11 4.51
C VAL A 510 -36.79 -6.46 5.16
N LEU A 511 -37.06 -6.50 6.46
CA LEU A 511 -37.44 -7.71 7.19
C LEU A 511 -38.62 -7.42 8.10
N ASP A 512 -39.62 -8.30 8.05
CA ASP A 512 -40.75 -8.30 8.97
C ASP A 512 -40.85 -9.67 9.65
N HIS A 513 -40.31 -9.77 10.87
CA HIS A 513 -40.31 -11.00 11.67
C HIS A 513 -41.26 -10.84 12.87
N PRO A 514 -41.91 -11.91 13.37
CA PRO A 514 -42.81 -11.81 14.53
C PRO A 514 -42.18 -11.21 15.79
N ARG A 515 -40.86 -11.32 15.95
CA ARG A 515 -40.11 -10.84 17.13
C ARG A 515 -39.27 -9.58 16.90
N TYR A 516 -39.04 -9.16 15.66
CA TYR A 516 -38.22 -7.98 15.35
C TYR A 516 -38.58 -7.38 13.99
N ARG A 517 -38.14 -6.15 13.72
CA ARG A 517 -38.18 -5.52 12.40
C ARG A 517 -36.78 -5.23 11.91
N GLY A 518 -36.53 -5.37 10.60
CA GLY A 518 -35.26 -5.04 9.99
C GLY A 518 -35.37 -3.89 8.99
N TYR A 519 -34.51 -2.90 9.12
CA TYR A 519 -34.45 -1.72 8.25
C TYR A 519 -33.09 -1.63 7.58
N GLU A 520 -33.08 -1.45 6.26
CA GLU A 520 -31.87 -1.03 5.55
C GLU A 520 -31.74 0.49 5.66
N VAL A 521 -30.55 0.97 6.03
CA VAL A 521 -30.29 2.38 6.36
C VAL A 521 -29.11 2.91 5.56
N VAL A 522 -29.19 4.18 5.16
CA VAL A 522 -28.10 4.94 4.53
C VAL A 522 -27.88 6.27 5.25
N LEU A 523 -26.62 6.57 5.56
CA LEU A 523 -26.16 7.82 6.15
C LEU A 523 -25.15 8.50 5.22
N ASP A 524 -25.19 9.83 5.14
CA ASP A 524 -24.12 10.62 4.51
C ASP A 524 -22.92 10.72 5.46
N VAL A 525 -21.69 10.60 4.94
CA VAL A 525 -20.45 10.70 5.74
C VAL A 525 -19.56 11.81 5.20
N PHE A 526 -19.20 11.74 3.91
CA PHE A 526 -18.49 12.79 3.18
C PHE A 526 -19.14 12.95 1.80
N PRO A 527 -18.84 14.00 1.02
CA PRO A 527 -19.27 14.05 -0.37
C PRO A 527 -18.88 12.76 -1.12
N ASP A 528 -19.86 12.06 -1.69
CA ASP A 528 -19.79 10.72 -2.30
C ASP A 528 -19.60 9.51 -1.36
N VAL A 529 -19.24 9.70 -0.09
CA VAL A 529 -19.03 8.59 0.85
C VAL A 529 -20.24 8.45 1.76
N ILE A 530 -20.86 7.27 1.71
CA ILE A 530 -22.01 6.90 2.54
C ILE A 530 -21.62 5.82 3.55
N ALA A 531 -22.35 5.72 4.66
CA ALA A 531 -22.41 4.51 5.48
C ALA A 531 -23.76 3.83 5.25
N SER A 532 -23.81 2.50 5.25
CA SER A 532 -25.06 1.77 5.13
C SER A 532 -25.03 0.47 5.91
N GLY A 533 -26.20 -0.10 6.17
CA GLY A 533 -26.32 -1.38 6.90
C GLY A 533 -27.75 -1.77 7.19
N ILE A 534 -27.92 -2.88 7.91
CA ILE A 534 -29.21 -3.40 8.36
C ILE A 534 -29.34 -3.19 9.88
N LEU A 535 -30.35 -2.43 10.31
CA LEU A 535 -30.74 -2.27 11.71
C LEU A 535 -31.86 -3.26 12.05
N LEU A 536 -31.67 -4.11 13.06
CA LEU A 536 -32.69 -4.97 13.63
C LEU A 536 -33.17 -4.40 14.98
N LEU A 537 -34.49 -4.22 15.10
CA LEU A 537 -35.16 -3.72 16.29
C LEU A 537 -36.11 -4.77 16.87
N PRO A 538 -35.89 -5.26 18.10
CA PRO A 538 -36.83 -6.14 18.78
C PRO A 538 -38.22 -5.51 18.93
N ARG A 539 -39.28 -6.31 18.76
CA ARG A 539 -40.68 -5.86 18.88
C ARG A 539 -41.17 -5.76 20.34
N ASP A 540 -40.48 -6.43 21.26
CA ASP A 540 -40.79 -6.45 22.68
C ASP A 540 -40.16 -5.28 23.46
N GLN A 541 -39.54 -4.33 22.76
CA GLN A 541 -38.96 -3.13 23.36
C GLN A 541 -40.06 -2.20 23.87
N LYS A 542 -40.02 -1.90 25.16
CA LYS A 542 -41.02 -1.06 25.83
C LYS A 542 -40.79 0.42 25.51
N PRO A 543 -41.84 1.27 25.53
CA PRO A 543 -41.68 2.72 25.41
C PRO A 543 -40.68 3.26 26.44
N GLY A 544 -39.69 4.03 25.98
CA GLY A 544 -38.62 4.60 26.83
C GLY A 544 -37.49 3.63 27.19
N GLU A 545 -37.61 2.34 26.87
CA GLU A 545 -36.55 1.36 27.10
C GLU A 545 -35.38 1.57 26.11
N ARG A 546 -34.16 1.67 26.64
CA ARG A 546 -32.92 1.71 25.85
C ARG A 546 -32.17 0.40 26.01
N ARG A 547 -31.82 -0.22 24.89
CA ARG A 547 -31.15 -1.52 24.86
C ARG A 547 -29.71 -1.41 24.36
N PRO A 548 -28.81 -2.29 24.85
CA PRO A 548 -27.47 -2.41 24.29
C PRO A 548 -27.51 -2.79 22.82
N VAL A 549 -26.50 -2.35 22.08
CA VAL A 549 -26.34 -2.60 20.64
C VAL A 549 -25.19 -3.56 20.40
N VAL A 550 -25.37 -4.50 19.48
CA VAL A 550 -24.27 -5.28 18.92
C VAL A 550 -24.12 -4.98 17.44
N VAL A 551 -22.96 -4.43 17.06
CA VAL A 551 -22.59 -4.21 15.67
C VAL A 551 -22.01 -5.51 15.09
N CYS A 552 -22.65 -6.06 14.07
CA CYS A 552 -22.34 -7.39 13.51
C CYS A 552 -21.74 -7.27 12.10
N GLN A 553 -20.42 -7.47 11.97
CA GLN A 553 -19.69 -7.19 10.73
C GLN A 553 -19.43 -8.46 9.89
N HIS A 554 -19.82 -8.40 8.61
CA HIS A 554 -19.52 -9.42 7.60
C HIS A 554 -18.06 -9.37 7.10
N GLY A 555 -17.61 -10.47 6.49
CA GLY A 555 -16.31 -10.64 5.84
C GLY A 555 -16.26 -10.28 4.34
N LEU A 556 -15.18 -10.70 3.67
CA LEU A 556 -14.85 -10.39 2.27
C LEU A 556 -15.92 -10.90 1.30
N GLU A 557 -16.33 -10.06 0.34
CA GLU A 557 -17.40 -10.31 -0.64
C GLU A 557 -18.77 -10.66 -0.02
N GLY A 558 -18.92 -10.46 1.29
CA GLY A 558 -20.19 -10.57 2.00
C GLY A 558 -20.99 -9.27 1.98
N THR A 559 -22.25 -9.38 2.39
CA THR A 559 -23.16 -8.27 2.58
C THR A 559 -23.64 -8.19 4.01
N ALA A 560 -24.16 -7.02 4.42
CA ALA A 560 -24.80 -6.85 5.71
C ALA A 560 -25.93 -7.87 5.98
N MET A 561 -26.64 -8.33 4.95
CA MET A 561 -27.72 -9.31 5.10
C MET A 561 -27.20 -10.73 5.39
N ASP A 562 -25.96 -11.06 5.01
CA ASP A 562 -25.40 -12.40 5.24
C ASP A 562 -25.21 -12.70 6.74
N THR A 563 -25.08 -11.69 7.60
CA THR A 563 -24.99 -11.87 9.05
C THR A 563 -26.33 -12.25 9.69
N VAL A 564 -27.44 -11.95 9.00
CA VAL A 564 -28.83 -12.19 9.42
C VAL A 564 -29.38 -13.45 8.77
N SER A 565 -28.96 -13.74 7.53
CA SER A 565 -29.55 -14.78 6.70
C SER A 565 -29.32 -16.20 7.24
N ARG A 566 -30.38 -17.02 7.20
CA ARG A 566 -30.35 -18.47 7.44
C ARG A 566 -30.11 -19.30 6.18
N GLU A 567 -29.92 -18.66 5.03
CA GLU A 567 -29.64 -19.36 3.78
C GLU A 567 -28.32 -20.15 3.88
N PRO A 568 -28.22 -21.37 3.30
CA PRO A 568 -27.10 -22.29 3.56
C PRO A 568 -25.71 -21.70 3.37
N ARG A 569 -25.53 -20.85 2.35
CA ARG A 569 -24.25 -20.20 2.06
C ARG A 569 -23.83 -19.22 3.16
N ALA A 570 -24.73 -18.32 3.57
CA ALA A 570 -24.46 -17.31 4.59
C ALA A 570 -24.38 -17.95 5.98
N PHE A 571 -25.34 -18.81 6.29
CA PHE A 571 -25.44 -19.50 7.57
C PHE A 571 -24.24 -20.39 7.86
N ARG A 572 -23.58 -20.96 6.84
CA ARG A 572 -22.32 -21.71 7.00
C ARG A 572 -21.26 -20.94 7.78
N TYR A 573 -21.14 -19.64 7.53
CA TYR A 573 -20.11 -18.78 8.13
C TYR A 573 -20.63 -18.01 9.33
N TYR A 574 -21.83 -17.44 9.24
CA TYR A 574 -22.30 -16.47 10.21
C TYR A 574 -23.30 -17.04 11.22
N LYS A 575 -23.89 -18.21 10.95
CA LYS A 575 -24.90 -18.83 11.82
C LYS A 575 -26.06 -17.88 12.18
N ALA A 576 -26.39 -16.96 11.28
CA ALA A 576 -27.35 -15.88 11.52
C ALA A 576 -27.11 -15.11 12.83
N PHE A 577 -25.85 -14.96 13.27
CA PHE A 577 -25.54 -14.43 14.60
C PHE A 577 -26.14 -13.06 14.90
N ALA A 578 -26.34 -12.22 13.87
CA ALA A 578 -27.02 -10.93 14.02
C ALA A 578 -28.51 -11.10 14.37
N GLU A 579 -29.20 -12.03 13.72
CA GLU A 579 -30.59 -12.36 14.05
C GLU A 579 -30.67 -12.99 15.44
N GLU A 580 -29.80 -13.95 15.73
CA GLU A 580 -29.74 -14.63 17.03
C GLU A 580 -29.54 -13.64 18.19
N LEU A 581 -28.67 -12.64 18.04
CA LEU A 581 -28.51 -11.57 19.03
C LEU A 581 -29.76 -10.70 19.16
N CYS A 582 -30.43 -10.38 18.05
CA CYS A 582 -31.68 -9.63 18.11
C CYS A 582 -32.78 -10.42 18.85
N LEU A 583 -32.87 -11.74 18.62
CA LEU A 583 -33.78 -12.64 19.33
C LEU A 583 -33.46 -12.79 20.82
N ARG A 584 -32.26 -12.39 21.27
CA ARG A 584 -31.87 -12.29 22.68
C ARG A 584 -32.15 -10.91 23.28
N GLY A 585 -32.80 -10.03 22.52
CA GLY A 585 -33.25 -8.72 22.96
C GLY A 585 -32.30 -7.57 22.64
N PHE A 586 -31.12 -7.82 22.06
CA PHE A 586 -30.22 -6.74 21.64
C PHE A 586 -30.79 -5.95 20.46
N VAL A 587 -30.50 -4.65 20.39
CA VAL A 587 -30.55 -3.93 19.12
C VAL A 587 -29.33 -4.36 18.31
N VAL A 588 -29.50 -4.64 17.01
CA VAL A 588 -28.39 -5.12 16.19
C VAL A 588 -28.23 -4.23 14.97
N TYR A 589 -26.99 -3.83 14.67
CA TYR A 589 -26.68 -3.12 13.44
C TYR A 589 -25.61 -3.88 12.65
N SER A 590 -25.94 -4.31 11.44
CA SER A 590 -25.00 -4.97 10.54
C SER A 590 -24.52 -3.97 9.47
N PRO A 591 -23.35 -3.34 9.63
CA PRO A 591 -22.79 -2.42 8.65
C PRO A 591 -22.38 -3.13 7.37
N GLN A 592 -22.52 -2.43 6.25
CA GLN A 592 -21.87 -2.79 4.99
C GLN A 592 -20.49 -2.13 4.93
N ASN A 593 -19.45 -2.94 4.74
CA ASN A 593 -18.11 -2.46 4.40
C ASN A 593 -17.86 -2.53 2.87
N PRO A 594 -16.90 -1.76 2.33
CA PRO A 594 -16.67 -1.70 0.88
C PRO A 594 -16.00 -2.96 0.29
N TYR A 595 -15.96 -4.09 1.00
CA TYR A 595 -15.26 -5.33 0.60
C TYR A 595 -16.00 -6.13 -0.49
N TYR A 596 -16.50 -5.46 -1.54
CA TYR A 596 -17.39 -6.07 -2.52
C TYR A 596 -17.02 -5.72 -3.96
N GLY A 597 -17.11 -6.70 -4.85
CA GLY A 597 -16.88 -6.49 -6.27
C GLY A 597 -15.43 -6.71 -6.71
N ARG A 598 -14.67 -7.52 -5.98
CA ARG A 598 -13.30 -7.95 -6.29
C ARG A 598 -12.39 -6.73 -6.54
N ASP A 599 -11.80 -6.64 -7.73
CA ASP A 599 -10.86 -5.56 -8.05
C ASP A 599 -11.50 -4.16 -8.01
N LYS A 600 -12.84 -4.06 -8.10
CA LYS A 600 -13.56 -2.79 -7.96
C LYS A 600 -13.29 -2.10 -6.63
N PHE A 601 -13.21 -2.86 -5.52
CA PHE A 601 -12.88 -2.29 -4.22
C PHE A 601 -11.38 -2.34 -3.92
N ARG A 602 -10.68 -3.40 -4.33
CA ARG A 602 -9.24 -3.54 -4.04
C ARG A 602 -8.42 -2.41 -4.65
N VAL A 603 -8.83 -1.89 -5.82
CA VAL A 603 -8.17 -0.73 -6.44
C VAL A 603 -8.31 0.54 -5.60
N LEU A 604 -9.32 0.66 -4.73
CA LEU A 604 -9.49 1.83 -3.87
C LEU A 604 -8.29 1.97 -2.91
N GLN A 605 -7.82 0.87 -2.32
CA GLN A 605 -6.58 0.86 -1.51
C GLN A 605 -5.41 1.47 -2.30
N ARG A 606 -5.26 1.07 -3.57
CA ARG A 606 -4.16 1.53 -4.42
C ARG A 606 -4.28 2.99 -4.82
N MET A 607 -5.50 3.51 -4.94
CA MET A 607 -5.75 4.93 -5.18
C MET A 607 -5.47 5.76 -3.93
N SER A 608 -5.74 5.22 -2.74
CA SER A 608 -5.59 5.91 -1.46
C SER A 608 -4.17 5.86 -0.91
N ASN A 609 -3.43 4.77 -1.14
CA ASN A 609 -2.05 4.58 -0.66
C ASN A 609 -1.12 5.75 -1.02
N PRO A 610 -1.08 6.28 -2.27
CA PRO A 610 -0.23 7.42 -2.61
C PRO A 610 -0.56 8.70 -1.82
N LEU A 611 -1.76 8.80 -1.24
CA LEU A 611 -2.20 9.88 -0.36
C LEU A 611 -2.04 9.53 1.13
N GLY A 612 -1.33 8.44 1.44
CA GLY A 612 -1.04 8.00 2.80
C GLY A 612 -2.29 7.53 3.54
N ARG A 613 -3.19 6.86 2.83
CA ARG A 613 -4.51 6.43 3.31
C ARG A 613 -4.75 4.97 2.96
N THR A 614 -5.60 4.31 3.72
CA THR A 614 -6.06 2.94 3.48
C THR A 614 -7.57 2.87 3.31
N LEU A 615 -8.12 1.68 3.04
CA LEU A 615 -9.56 1.42 3.09
C LEU A 615 -10.16 1.83 4.45
N TYR A 616 -9.40 1.70 5.54
CA TYR A 616 -9.86 2.06 6.88
C TYR A 616 -9.94 3.56 7.12
N SER A 617 -9.29 4.39 6.29
CA SER A 617 -9.53 5.84 6.30
C SER A 617 -10.99 6.18 6.01
N TYR A 618 -11.69 5.35 5.23
CA TYR A 618 -13.11 5.52 4.92
C TYR A 618 -14.01 4.82 5.95
N ILE A 619 -13.63 3.61 6.33
CA ILE A 619 -14.42 2.75 7.23
C ILE A 619 -14.52 3.35 8.64
N ILE A 620 -13.44 3.90 9.19
CA ILE A 620 -13.49 4.49 10.54
C ILE A 620 -14.54 5.63 10.62
N PRO A 621 -14.53 6.65 9.74
CA PRO A 621 -15.58 7.66 9.72
C PRO A 621 -16.99 7.14 9.43
N GLN A 622 -17.14 6.08 8.63
CA GLN A 622 -18.44 5.44 8.41
C GLN A 622 -18.99 4.87 9.74
N HIS A 623 -18.14 4.24 10.54
CA HIS A 623 -18.51 3.76 11.86
C HIS A 623 -18.73 4.89 12.86
N GLU A 624 -17.93 5.95 12.85
CA GLU A 624 -18.18 7.12 13.70
C GLU A 624 -19.56 7.75 13.39
N GLN A 625 -19.88 7.95 12.11
CA GLN A 625 -21.18 8.48 11.69
C GLN A 625 -22.34 7.54 12.06
N THR A 626 -22.13 6.23 11.91
CA THR A 626 -23.09 5.21 12.31
C THR A 626 -23.37 5.28 13.81
N LEU A 627 -22.33 5.40 14.65
CA LEU A 627 -22.48 5.45 16.10
C LEU A 627 -23.09 6.77 16.56
N ASP A 628 -22.77 7.89 15.90
CA ASP A 628 -23.45 9.19 16.12
C ASP A 628 -24.96 9.06 15.89
N TRP A 629 -25.35 8.40 14.80
CA TRP A 629 -26.76 8.20 14.48
C TRP A 629 -27.45 7.17 15.39
N LEU A 630 -26.82 6.02 15.65
CA LEU A 630 -27.39 5.01 16.55
C LEU A 630 -27.63 5.60 17.95
N ALA A 631 -26.70 6.41 18.46
CA ALA A 631 -26.83 7.08 19.76
C ALA A 631 -28.00 8.08 19.82
N SER A 632 -28.54 8.53 18.69
CA SER A 632 -29.71 9.42 18.66
C SER A 632 -31.05 8.67 18.63
N LEU A 633 -31.03 7.35 18.39
CA LEU A 633 -32.24 6.53 18.38
C LEU A 633 -32.76 6.33 19.81
N PRO A 634 -34.07 6.54 20.08
CA PRO A 634 -34.62 6.40 21.43
C PRO A 634 -34.54 4.96 21.97
N GLN A 635 -34.38 3.98 21.09
CA GLN A 635 -34.24 2.56 21.41
C GLN A 635 -32.84 2.16 21.89
N VAL A 636 -31.83 3.00 21.67
CA VAL A 636 -30.42 2.63 21.83
C VAL A 636 -29.86 3.19 23.13
N ASP A 637 -29.11 2.35 23.85
CA ASP A 637 -28.22 2.81 24.90
C ASP A 637 -26.86 3.21 24.29
N PRO A 638 -26.52 4.52 24.24
CA PRO A 638 -25.31 4.98 23.56
C PRO A 638 -24.01 4.57 24.26
N ASN A 639 -24.06 4.12 25.51
CA ASN A 639 -22.87 3.71 26.27
C ASN A 639 -22.60 2.20 26.16
N ARG A 640 -23.50 1.43 25.55
CA ARG A 640 -23.41 -0.03 25.47
C ARG A 640 -23.50 -0.52 24.02
N ILE A 641 -22.54 -0.08 23.20
CA ILE A 641 -22.42 -0.49 21.78
C ILE A 641 -21.19 -1.39 21.62
N ALA A 642 -21.41 -2.68 21.39
CA ALA A 642 -20.38 -3.67 21.12
C ALA A 642 -20.07 -3.82 19.63
N PHE A 643 -18.89 -4.32 19.30
CA PHE A 643 -18.51 -4.77 17.94
C PHE A 643 -18.24 -6.28 17.92
N TYR A 644 -18.73 -6.99 16.91
CA TYR A 644 -18.45 -8.41 16.67
C TYR A 644 -18.36 -8.69 15.16
N GLY A 645 -17.22 -9.19 14.68
CA GLY A 645 -17.03 -9.51 13.26
C GLY A 645 -16.16 -10.74 12.98
N LEU A 646 -16.44 -11.41 11.86
CA LEU A 646 -15.73 -12.59 11.37
C LEU A 646 -14.85 -12.26 10.15
N SER A 647 -13.64 -12.80 10.06
CA SER A 647 -12.77 -12.71 8.88
C SER A 647 -12.34 -11.26 8.57
N TYR A 648 -12.66 -10.70 7.41
CA TYR A 648 -12.54 -9.25 7.18
C TYR A 648 -13.37 -8.41 8.17
N GLY A 649 -14.43 -8.98 8.76
CA GLY A 649 -15.10 -8.39 9.92
C GLY A 649 -14.24 -8.43 11.18
N GLY A 650 -13.45 -9.49 11.38
CA GLY A 650 -12.39 -9.53 12.41
C GLY A 650 -11.30 -8.50 12.14
N LYS A 651 -10.87 -8.31 10.88
CA LYS A 651 -9.94 -7.22 10.50
C LYS A 651 -10.51 -5.85 10.87
N THR A 652 -11.82 -5.68 10.69
CA THR A 652 -12.55 -4.48 11.09
C THR A 652 -12.57 -4.33 12.62
N ALA A 653 -12.76 -5.41 13.38
CA ALA A 653 -12.64 -5.41 14.85
C ALA A 653 -11.24 -4.95 15.32
N MET A 654 -10.20 -5.22 14.53
CA MET A 654 -8.82 -4.80 14.82
C MET A 654 -8.49 -3.38 14.35
N ARG A 655 -9.28 -2.77 13.45
CA ARG A 655 -8.94 -1.49 12.80
C ARG A 655 -9.99 -0.41 12.96
N VAL A 656 -11.12 -0.69 13.59
CA VAL A 656 -12.18 0.29 13.86
C VAL A 656 -12.36 0.54 15.36
N PRO A 657 -12.77 -0.43 16.20
CA PRO A 657 -12.91 -0.22 17.65
C PRO A 657 -11.68 0.40 18.35
N PRO A 658 -10.43 0.08 17.98
CA PRO A 658 -9.25 0.74 18.55
C PRO A 658 -9.25 2.27 18.40
N PHE A 659 -9.82 2.79 17.31
CA PHE A 659 -9.85 4.22 16.99
C PHE A 659 -11.20 4.87 17.31
N VAL A 660 -12.30 4.12 17.18
CA VAL A 660 -13.66 4.57 17.52
C VAL A 660 -13.95 4.18 18.97
N THR A 661 -13.56 5.05 19.89
CA THR A 661 -13.55 4.78 21.35
C THR A 661 -14.93 4.58 21.98
N ARG A 662 -16.01 4.90 21.25
CA ARG A 662 -17.40 4.67 21.67
C ARG A 662 -17.87 3.23 21.60
N TYR A 663 -17.16 2.36 20.89
CA TYR A 663 -17.39 0.94 21.06
C TYR A 663 -17.00 0.54 22.48
N SER A 664 -17.93 -0.03 23.26
CA SER A 664 -17.71 -0.42 24.65
C SER A 664 -16.88 -1.69 24.76
N LEU A 665 -16.94 -2.57 23.75
CA LEU A 665 -16.12 -3.78 23.63
C LEU A 665 -15.96 -4.20 22.15
N ALA A 666 -15.02 -5.10 21.87
CA ALA A 666 -14.88 -5.70 20.54
C ALA A 666 -14.56 -7.21 20.58
N ILE A 667 -15.12 -7.96 19.63
CA ILE A 667 -14.87 -9.37 19.40
C ILE A 667 -14.30 -9.55 17.99
N CYS A 668 -13.08 -10.09 17.91
CA CYS A 668 -12.40 -10.45 16.67
C CYS A 668 -12.52 -11.97 16.45
N SER A 669 -13.32 -12.39 15.46
CA SER A 669 -13.51 -13.81 15.13
C SER A 669 -12.80 -14.18 13.81
N GLY A 670 -12.07 -15.30 13.82
CA GLY A 670 -11.46 -15.90 12.63
C GLY A 670 -10.48 -14.98 11.89
N ASP A 671 -9.75 -14.13 12.61
CA ASP A 671 -8.77 -13.21 12.00
C ASP A 671 -7.57 -12.93 12.90
N PHE A 672 -7.73 -12.95 14.23
CA PHE A 672 -6.65 -12.58 15.15
C PHE A 672 -5.46 -13.54 15.04
N THR A 673 -4.26 -13.05 14.70
CA THR A 673 -3.04 -13.86 14.52
C THR A 673 -1.79 -12.97 14.62
N ASP A 674 -0.59 -13.57 14.55
CA ASP A 674 0.63 -12.83 14.21
C ASP A 674 0.51 -12.28 12.77
N TRP A 675 -0.09 -11.09 12.68
CA TRP A 675 -0.47 -10.48 11.42
C TRP A 675 0.74 -10.15 10.55
N ILE A 676 1.80 -9.64 11.17
CA ILE A 676 3.03 -9.28 10.45
C ILE A 676 3.64 -10.52 9.81
N ARG A 677 3.70 -11.64 10.53
CA ARG A 677 4.16 -12.91 9.97
C ARG A 677 3.24 -13.44 8.88
N THR A 678 1.93 -13.23 9.02
CA THR A 678 0.92 -13.65 8.05
C THR A 678 1.07 -12.91 6.71
N ILE A 679 1.42 -11.62 6.74
CA ILE A 679 1.58 -10.80 5.52
C ILE A 679 3.00 -10.85 4.95
N ALA A 680 4.02 -10.60 5.78
CA ALA A 680 5.41 -10.52 5.33
C ALA A 680 6.07 -11.89 5.14
N GLY A 681 5.52 -12.96 5.71
CA GLY A 681 6.02 -14.32 5.55
C GLY A 681 5.79 -14.88 4.14
N ASN A 682 6.58 -15.88 3.77
CA ASN A 682 6.54 -16.46 2.42
C ASN A 682 6.78 -17.97 2.37
N SER A 683 6.69 -18.67 3.50
CA SER A 683 7.10 -20.07 3.63
C SER A 683 6.00 -21.01 4.08
N THR A 684 4.80 -20.48 4.41
CA THR A 684 3.68 -21.30 4.86
C THR A 684 2.43 -21.04 4.03
N ARG A 685 1.51 -22.01 4.02
CA ARG A 685 0.20 -21.88 3.35
C ARG A 685 -0.68 -20.75 3.88
N TYR A 686 -0.37 -20.22 5.07
CA TYR A 686 -1.13 -19.15 5.73
C TYR A 686 -0.73 -17.76 5.23
N ASN A 687 0.35 -17.64 4.44
CA ASN A 687 0.83 -16.35 3.99
C ASN A 687 0.03 -15.77 2.81
N TYR A 688 -0.35 -14.49 2.91
CA TYR A 688 -1.15 -13.78 1.89
C TYR A 688 -0.41 -13.58 0.55
N ILE A 689 0.91 -13.81 0.51
CA ILE A 689 1.66 -13.85 -0.74
C ILE A 689 1.12 -14.92 -1.71
N PHE A 690 0.45 -15.95 -1.20
CA PHE A 690 -0.12 -17.06 -1.97
C PHE A 690 -1.62 -16.90 -2.28
N THR A 691 -2.19 -15.72 -2.05
CA THR A 691 -3.62 -15.44 -2.22
C THR A 691 -3.85 -14.25 -3.17
N THR A 692 -5.11 -13.84 -3.40
CA THR A 692 -5.45 -12.82 -4.43
C THR A 692 -5.59 -11.41 -3.87
N GLU A 693 -5.57 -11.26 -2.55
CA GLU A 693 -5.88 -10.05 -1.80
C GLU A 693 -4.68 -9.10 -1.77
N TYR A 694 -4.40 -8.45 -2.90
CA TYR A 694 -3.28 -7.52 -3.05
C TYR A 694 -3.45 -6.20 -2.29
N GLU A 695 -4.65 -5.92 -1.79
CA GLU A 695 -4.98 -4.73 -0.99
C GLU A 695 -4.61 -4.87 0.50
N ILE A 696 -4.26 -6.08 0.93
CA ILE A 696 -4.05 -6.40 2.34
C ILE A 696 -2.76 -5.86 2.95
N PRO A 697 -1.59 -5.87 2.27
CA PRO A 697 -0.36 -5.34 2.86
C PRO A 697 -0.49 -3.85 3.26
N GLU A 698 -0.04 -3.52 4.48
CA GLU A 698 -0.17 -2.20 5.11
C GLU A 698 1.21 -1.60 5.38
N TRP A 699 1.42 -0.35 5.00
CA TRP A 699 2.77 0.23 5.00
C TRP A 699 3.36 0.29 6.41
N ASN A 700 4.52 -0.37 6.59
CA ASN A 700 5.33 -0.32 7.81
C ASN A 700 4.65 -0.80 9.10
N MET A 701 3.55 -1.55 9.01
CA MET A 701 2.84 -2.09 10.18
C MET A 701 3.78 -2.90 11.10
N GLY A 702 4.77 -3.60 10.50
CA GLY A 702 5.77 -4.39 11.22
C GLY A 702 6.56 -3.61 12.28
N HIS A 703 6.79 -2.31 12.12
CA HIS A 703 7.52 -1.50 13.11
C HIS A 703 6.61 -0.57 13.93
N VAL A 704 5.32 -0.47 13.57
CA VAL A 704 4.39 0.47 14.18
C VAL A 704 3.45 -0.24 15.15
N ALA A 705 2.62 -1.17 14.70
CA ALA A 705 1.64 -1.87 15.54
C ALA A 705 1.14 -3.15 14.86
N GLY A 706 1.37 -4.31 15.48
CA GLY A 706 0.73 -5.57 15.12
C GLY A 706 -0.65 -5.72 15.77
N TYR A 707 -1.21 -6.94 15.73
CA TYR A 707 -2.54 -7.19 16.27
C TYR A 707 -2.59 -7.10 17.80
N ALA A 708 -1.54 -7.55 18.50
CA ALA A 708 -1.45 -7.36 19.94
C ALA A 708 -1.51 -5.87 20.31
N GLU A 709 -0.73 -5.02 19.62
CA GLU A 709 -0.70 -3.58 19.86
C GLU A 709 -2.04 -2.90 19.52
N LEU A 710 -2.68 -3.27 18.41
CA LEU A 710 -4.02 -2.78 18.07
C LEU A 710 -5.08 -3.18 19.12
N ALA A 711 -4.99 -4.39 19.68
CA ALA A 711 -5.84 -4.79 20.80
C ALA A 711 -5.53 -3.99 22.09
N MET A 712 -4.25 -3.67 22.37
CA MET A 712 -3.89 -2.82 23.52
C MET A 712 -4.51 -1.41 23.46
N LEU A 713 -4.83 -0.90 22.27
CA LEU A 713 -5.56 0.37 22.11
C LEU A 713 -7.03 0.30 22.54
N MET A 714 -7.56 -0.89 22.81
CA MET A 714 -8.87 -1.08 23.43
C MET A 714 -8.87 -0.72 24.91
N THR A 715 -7.73 -0.80 25.63
CA THR A 715 -7.65 -0.58 27.08
C THR A 715 -8.38 0.68 27.55
N PRO A 716 -9.25 0.61 28.58
CA PRO A 716 -9.57 -0.57 29.41
C PRO A 716 -10.69 -1.47 28.87
N ARG A 717 -11.22 -1.18 27.69
CA ARG A 717 -12.44 -1.81 27.18
C ARG A 717 -12.27 -3.33 26.98
N PRO A 718 -13.31 -4.14 27.21
CA PRO A 718 -13.23 -5.56 26.98
C PRO A 718 -12.93 -5.93 25.52
N PHE A 719 -12.13 -6.98 25.33
CA PHE A 719 -11.74 -7.50 24.03
C PHE A 719 -11.75 -9.02 24.03
N MET A 720 -12.27 -9.63 22.97
CA MET A 720 -12.31 -11.10 22.86
C MET A 720 -11.82 -11.58 21.50
N VAL A 721 -11.15 -12.73 21.50
CA VAL A 721 -10.80 -13.49 20.29
C VAL A 721 -11.65 -14.76 20.22
N GLU A 722 -12.22 -15.06 19.05
CA GLU A 722 -12.90 -16.32 18.76
C GLU A 722 -12.20 -16.99 17.57
N GLN A 723 -11.80 -18.25 17.70
CA GLN A 723 -11.02 -18.94 16.66
C GLN A 723 -11.39 -20.41 16.53
N GLY A 724 -11.79 -20.82 15.31
CA GLY A 724 -11.99 -22.23 14.98
C GLY A 724 -10.66 -22.95 14.82
N ARG A 725 -10.52 -24.16 15.37
CA ARG A 725 -9.29 -24.97 15.26
C ARG A 725 -9.01 -25.45 13.84
N LEU A 726 -10.04 -25.57 13.00
CA LEU A 726 -9.93 -25.99 11.60
C LEU A 726 -10.00 -24.80 10.63
N ASP A 727 -9.90 -23.58 11.13
CA ASP A 727 -9.81 -22.39 10.29
C ASP A 727 -8.53 -22.42 9.46
N GLY A 728 -8.68 -22.29 8.15
CA GLY A 728 -7.56 -22.30 7.21
C GLY A 728 -6.76 -21.00 7.17
N GLY A 729 -7.19 -19.94 7.86
CA GLY A 729 -6.58 -18.61 7.82
C GLY A 729 -5.29 -18.46 8.61
N ALA A 730 -5.21 -19.07 9.80
CA ALA A 730 -4.02 -19.07 10.63
C ALA A 730 -3.99 -20.30 11.55
N PRO A 731 -2.80 -20.82 11.90
CA PRO A 731 -2.69 -21.92 12.83
C PRO A 731 -2.96 -21.42 14.27
N PRO A 732 -3.67 -22.19 15.12
CA PRO A 732 -4.02 -21.77 16.49
C PRO A 732 -2.83 -21.32 17.34
N GLU A 733 -1.64 -21.86 17.09
CA GLU A 733 -0.41 -21.50 17.81
C GLU A 733 -0.02 -20.03 17.58
N TRP A 734 -0.21 -19.51 16.35
CA TRP A 734 0.07 -18.10 16.07
C TRP A 734 -0.93 -17.20 16.78
N VAL A 735 -2.21 -17.60 16.76
CA VAL A 735 -3.29 -16.90 17.47
C VAL A 735 -3.02 -16.85 18.96
N ALA A 736 -2.71 -18.00 19.57
CA ALA A 736 -2.41 -18.09 21.00
C ALA A 736 -1.18 -17.27 21.39
N SER A 737 -0.12 -17.31 20.58
CA SER A 737 1.12 -16.56 20.86
C SER A 737 0.92 -15.04 20.81
N GLU A 738 0.18 -14.55 19.81
CA GLU A 738 -0.11 -13.12 19.70
C GLU A 738 -1.09 -12.68 20.80
N TYR A 739 -2.08 -13.53 21.13
CA TYR A 739 -3.04 -13.23 22.20
C TYR A 739 -2.33 -13.17 23.57
N ALA A 740 -1.36 -14.03 23.83
CA ALA A 740 -0.57 -13.99 25.06
C ALA A 740 0.19 -12.66 25.24
N ARG A 741 0.69 -12.06 24.14
CA ARG A 741 1.33 -10.73 24.19
C ARG A 741 0.35 -9.64 24.64
N PHE A 742 -0.86 -9.66 24.09
CA PHE A 742 -1.93 -8.74 24.47
C PHE A 742 -2.44 -9.01 25.90
N ARG A 743 -2.69 -10.27 26.25
CA ARG A 743 -3.20 -10.68 27.57
C ARG A 743 -2.27 -10.22 28.70
N ARG A 744 -0.96 -10.35 28.51
CA ARG A 744 0.05 -9.86 29.46
C ARG A 744 -0.09 -8.35 29.76
N HIS A 745 -0.47 -7.54 28.77
CA HIS A 745 -0.73 -6.12 28.97
C HIS A 745 -1.96 -5.90 29.86
N TYR A 746 -3.06 -6.61 29.63
CA TYR A 746 -4.26 -6.51 30.48
C TYR A 746 -4.00 -7.00 31.91
N ASP A 747 -3.28 -8.12 32.09
CA ASP A 747 -2.91 -8.62 33.41
C ASP A 747 -2.01 -7.63 34.17
N LYS A 748 -1.01 -7.03 33.50
CA LYS A 748 -0.13 -6.00 34.11
C LYS A 748 -0.91 -4.78 34.62
N LEU A 749 -2.00 -4.44 33.95
CA LEU A 749 -2.86 -3.30 34.31
C LEU A 749 -3.98 -3.67 35.30
N GLY A 750 -4.04 -4.93 35.76
CA GLY A 750 -5.04 -5.41 36.70
C GLY A 750 -6.44 -5.58 36.11
N ILE A 751 -6.55 -5.76 34.79
CA ILE A 751 -7.82 -5.87 34.06
C ILE A 751 -7.90 -7.16 33.21
N GLY A 752 -7.21 -8.21 33.62
CA GLY A 752 -7.11 -9.49 32.91
C GLY A 752 -8.47 -10.16 32.64
N GLU A 753 -9.44 -9.94 33.53
CA GLU A 753 -10.82 -10.41 33.44
C GLU A 753 -11.62 -9.77 32.29
N ASN A 754 -11.14 -8.64 31.74
CA ASN A 754 -11.78 -7.97 30.61
C ASN A 754 -11.37 -8.56 29.24
N THR A 755 -10.57 -9.62 29.22
CA THR A 755 -10.18 -10.27 27.96
C THR A 755 -10.29 -11.79 27.99
N GLU A 756 -10.81 -12.36 26.90
CA GLU A 756 -10.97 -13.80 26.71
C GLU A 756 -10.57 -14.26 25.30
N ILE A 757 -10.17 -15.52 25.17
CA ILE A 757 -10.01 -16.21 23.90
C ILE A 757 -10.81 -17.52 23.94
N GLU A 758 -11.62 -17.77 22.91
CA GLU A 758 -12.35 -19.02 22.72
C GLU A 758 -11.79 -19.76 21.50
N PHE A 759 -11.24 -20.95 21.74
CA PHE A 759 -10.99 -21.93 20.68
C PHE A 759 -12.13 -22.94 20.65
N PHE A 760 -12.64 -23.25 19.46
CA PHE A 760 -13.69 -24.25 19.28
C PHE A 760 -13.36 -25.21 18.13
N ASP A 761 -13.91 -26.41 18.20
CA ASP A 761 -13.73 -27.45 17.19
C ASP A 761 -14.63 -27.18 15.99
N GLY A 762 -14.15 -26.32 15.09
CA GLY A 762 -14.89 -25.94 13.89
C GLY A 762 -14.04 -25.21 12.86
N PRO A 763 -14.61 -24.98 11.67
CA PRO A 763 -13.95 -24.30 10.57
C PRO A 763 -13.93 -22.78 10.78
N HIS A 764 -13.64 -22.03 9.71
CA HIS A 764 -13.84 -20.59 9.65
C HIS A 764 -15.33 -20.21 9.72
N THR A 765 -15.86 -19.98 10.93
CA THR A 765 -17.27 -19.66 11.20
C THR A 765 -17.42 -18.94 12.54
N ILE A 766 -18.53 -18.24 12.74
CA ILE A 766 -19.00 -17.82 14.06
C ILE A 766 -19.39 -19.05 14.89
N ASN A 767 -18.97 -19.12 16.16
CA ASN A 767 -19.38 -20.16 17.12
C ASN A 767 -20.55 -19.71 18.00
N ALA A 768 -20.60 -18.43 18.38
CA ALA A 768 -21.72 -17.81 19.11
C ALA A 768 -22.03 -18.40 20.49
N GLN A 769 -21.05 -19.06 21.16
CA GLN A 769 -21.22 -19.61 22.50
C GLN A 769 -20.54 -18.72 23.55
N GLY A 770 -19.20 -18.76 23.62
CA GLY A 770 -18.43 -17.87 24.50
C GLY A 770 -18.62 -16.42 24.16
N THR A 771 -18.66 -16.09 22.87
CA THR A 771 -18.90 -14.73 22.38
C THR A 771 -20.25 -14.15 22.83
N PHE A 772 -21.32 -14.95 22.86
CA PHE A 772 -22.61 -14.49 23.40
C PHE A 772 -22.57 -14.31 24.91
N ARG A 773 -21.95 -15.24 25.66
CA ARG A 773 -21.76 -15.08 27.11
C ARG A 773 -20.96 -13.82 27.45
N PHE A 774 -19.92 -13.52 26.65
CA PHE A 774 -19.09 -12.33 26.78
C PHE A 774 -19.92 -11.06 26.58
N LEU A 775 -20.75 -11.02 25.53
CA LEU A 775 -21.66 -9.90 25.24
C LEU A 775 -22.66 -9.67 26.39
N HIS A 776 -23.36 -10.71 26.85
CA HIS A 776 -24.32 -10.59 27.94
C HIS A 776 -23.67 -10.07 29.24
N ARG A 777 -22.45 -10.53 29.56
CA ARG A 777 -21.72 -10.07 30.75
C ARG A 777 -21.30 -8.60 30.63
N HIS A 778 -20.64 -8.24 29.54
CA HIS A 778 -20.00 -6.92 29.41
C HIS A 778 -20.93 -5.81 28.91
N LEU A 779 -22.10 -6.16 28.39
CA LEU A 779 -23.18 -5.21 28.08
C LEU A 779 -24.26 -5.17 29.17
N ASP A 780 -24.07 -5.90 30.27
CA ASP A 780 -25.03 -6.00 31.37
C ASP A 780 -26.46 -6.25 30.86
N TRP A 781 -26.61 -7.36 30.13
CA TRP A 781 -27.89 -7.77 29.53
C TRP A 781 -28.26 -9.18 29.95
N PRO A 782 -29.49 -9.43 30.45
CA PRO A 782 -29.91 -10.74 30.95
C PRO A 782 -29.71 -11.85 29.93
N ARG A 783 -29.26 -13.02 30.40
CA ARG A 783 -29.17 -14.23 29.57
C ARG A 783 -30.60 -14.74 29.29
N PRO A 784 -30.85 -15.27 28.07
CA PRO A 784 -32.14 -15.87 27.72
C PRO A 784 -32.45 -17.13 28.53
#